data_AF-A0A8H3M8U2-F1
#
_entry.id   AF-A0A8H3M8U2-F1
#
_cell.length_a   1.000
_cell.length_b   1.000
_cell.length_c   1.000
_cell.angle_alpha   90.00
_cell.angle_beta   90.00
_cell.angle_gamma   90.00
#
_symmetry.space_group_name_H-M   'P 1'
#
loop_
_entity.id
_entity.type
_entity.pdbx_description
1 polymer ?
#
loop_
_entity_poly.entity_id
_entity_poly.type
_entity_poly.pdbx_seq_one_letter_code
_entity_poly.pdbx_strand_id
1 'polypeptide(L)'
;MTTPLKLQLCQEDPPQFRKELADCENSVFGLENTIKNLVKLARSSVELASEYTVKQLQFAEELGNFAKNQPESIIKTVLSKYASSLHEVERSRKILHSHMYEMFIEPLEAFAKNEIVPLKDVKKVVERTCNEADTALARYMSKKPKDSMIPDASIEVAYTRREFHRQYIDYVVKLNELEAKKKFEFMEYILALMFTESSFYHQSYDILKDMEPHMKDVTRLLQEARTAYHNDVAESQVLKKKVLEEARGSYDPMKSPMKDNIIERNINSPVTKSGYLFMKGNQRVMQSWTRKYFIISDGHLYYYSRNGKGTNGDDEHPSITLRVCHIKPILNNSDRRFCFEIISPNKTYVLQAENQEEMDDWINCLQTAAKDAIYADQMPKLISDSNNLQGISQEDTANEFNLNKKVNDEETLNSKQSISKIRELPGNDICADCKCKDPQWASTNFGTLLCIECSGIHRSLGVHLGNIKTNKIYEAKLDGNSERLDNSSSWERADREKFITDKYVKKEFINTNDDNEDPVTINLAFWKAMSDSDFVEALRNLSLGANVDWKNEQENSTTALHQAILKSDDVAIEFLLLWFCNINEVDNNGWSALHHAAATNNARLLLTLMKRQADIQLKDKNGKIPLDIAVEKQNVQAVTALRLFQFERQLTRSEYSIFGVDEALNSVSKPYNRSSTTSLSTRSAPATPPSLSRPLLGMEMEEHDDIMVRSSVEMLPSTSTNNNNGGGLTNLKFSLSNLKLSNYGQLHDYGQLDQDNVDKNEI
;
A
#
# COMPACT_ATOMS: atom_id res chain seq x y z
N MET A 1 34.48 -32.90 5.78
CA MET A 1 35.04 -31.78 6.56
C MET A 1 36.55 -31.82 6.45
N THR A 2 37.22 -30.72 6.09
CA THR A 2 38.69 -30.63 6.15
C THR A 2 39.16 -30.81 7.58
N THR A 3 40.01 -31.81 7.81
CA THR A 3 40.63 -32.13 9.10
C THR A 3 41.61 -31.01 9.47
N PRO A 4 41.61 -30.51 10.72
CA PRO A 4 42.56 -29.48 11.12
C PRO A 4 44.00 -29.98 10.98
N LEU A 5 44.91 -29.09 10.59
CA LEU A 5 46.33 -29.39 10.45
C LEU A 5 46.90 -29.80 11.82
N LYS A 6 47.61 -30.91 11.86
CA LYS A 6 48.16 -31.48 13.10
C LYS A 6 49.39 -30.70 13.55
N LEU A 7 49.29 -29.99 14.67
CA LEU A 7 50.37 -29.17 15.23
C LEU A 7 51.65 -29.95 15.55
N GLN A 8 51.54 -31.24 15.88
CA GLN A 8 52.69 -32.11 16.17
C GLN A 8 53.63 -32.24 14.97
N LEU A 9 53.10 -32.21 13.75
CA LEU A 9 53.88 -32.33 12.52
C LEU A 9 54.67 -31.05 12.18
N CYS A 10 54.43 -29.94 12.87
CA CYS A 10 55.20 -28.71 12.69
C CYS A 10 56.66 -28.86 13.16
N GLN A 11 56.92 -29.73 14.14
CA GLN A 11 58.30 -29.99 14.62
C GLN A 11 59.07 -30.95 13.71
N GLU A 12 58.37 -31.93 13.13
CA GLU A 12 58.96 -32.92 12.21
C GLU A 12 59.14 -32.37 10.80
N ASP A 13 58.29 -31.41 10.43
CA ASP A 13 58.23 -30.73 9.13
C ASP A 13 58.30 -31.66 7.90
N PRO A 14 57.50 -32.74 7.83
CA PRO A 14 57.58 -33.68 6.73
C PRO A 14 57.03 -33.07 5.43
N PRO A 15 57.56 -33.44 4.24
CA PRO A 15 57.08 -32.94 2.95
C PRO A 15 55.56 -33.14 2.72
N GLN A 16 54.99 -34.22 3.26
CA GLN A 16 53.55 -34.48 3.17
C GLN A 16 52.73 -33.44 3.95
N PHE A 17 53.19 -33.01 5.13
CA PHE A 17 52.55 -31.94 5.90
C PHE A 17 52.66 -30.59 5.19
N ARG A 18 53.81 -30.29 4.57
CA ARG A 18 53.99 -29.09 3.75
C ARG A 18 53.01 -29.03 2.58
N LYS A 19 52.66 -30.17 1.98
CA LYS A 19 51.64 -30.27 0.93
C LYS A 19 50.23 -29.96 1.47
N GLU A 20 49.83 -30.58 2.57
CA GLU A 20 48.53 -30.32 3.23
C GLU A 20 48.41 -28.85 3.66
N LEU A 21 49.49 -28.27 4.17
CA LEU A 21 49.57 -26.85 4.50
C LEU A 21 49.34 -25.98 3.26
N ALA A 22 50.03 -26.26 2.15
CA ALA A 22 49.88 -25.51 0.90
C ALA A 22 48.45 -25.57 0.34
N ASP A 23 47.78 -26.73 0.45
CA ASP A 23 46.37 -26.86 0.04
C ASP A 23 45.45 -25.97 0.89
N CYS A 24 45.68 -25.91 2.20
CA CYS A 24 44.94 -25.03 3.12
C CYS A 24 45.22 -23.54 2.83
N GLU A 25 46.48 -23.18 2.61
CA GLU A 25 46.89 -21.83 2.22
C GLU A 25 46.22 -21.38 0.92
N ASN A 26 46.20 -22.23 -0.11
CA ASN A 26 45.55 -21.93 -1.38
C ASN A 26 44.05 -21.70 -1.20
N SER A 27 43.40 -22.49 -0.34
CA SER A 27 41.98 -22.34 0.00
C SER A 27 41.68 -21.00 0.67
N VAL A 28 42.47 -20.64 1.69
CA VAL A 28 42.30 -19.40 2.46
C VAL A 28 42.69 -18.16 1.66
N PHE A 29 43.82 -18.17 0.97
CA PHE A 29 44.25 -17.01 0.18
C PHE A 29 43.43 -16.85 -1.11
N GLY A 30 42.91 -17.94 -1.66
CA GLY A 30 41.93 -17.89 -2.75
C GLY A 30 40.63 -17.21 -2.32
N LEU A 31 40.20 -17.39 -1.07
CA LEU A 31 39.01 -16.75 -0.51
C LEU A 31 39.11 -15.21 -0.55
N GLU A 32 40.28 -14.63 -0.34
CA GLU A 32 40.46 -13.17 -0.42
C GLU A 32 40.07 -12.61 -1.79
N ASN A 33 40.49 -13.28 -2.87
CA ASN A 33 40.13 -12.86 -4.23
C ASN A 33 38.64 -13.04 -4.50
N THR A 34 38.06 -14.13 -4.02
CA THR A 34 36.61 -14.36 -4.10
C THR A 34 35.84 -13.26 -3.37
N ILE A 35 36.23 -12.92 -2.14
CA ILE A 35 35.61 -11.85 -1.35
C ILE A 35 35.73 -10.51 -2.08
N LYS A 36 36.92 -10.15 -2.58
CA LYS A 36 37.12 -8.90 -3.34
C LYS A 36 36.20 -8.81 -4.55
N ASN A 37 36.04 -9.91 -5.29
CA ASN A 37 35.15 -9.96 -6.45
C ASN A 37 33.67 -9.84 -6.04
N LEU A 38 33.24 -10.54 -4.98
CA LEU A 38 31.88 -10.47 -4.47
C LEU A 38 31.53 -9.05 -3.99
N VAL A 39 32.40 -8.44 -3.18
CA VAL A 39 32.25 -7.06 -2.70
C VAL A 39 32.17 -6.07 -3.85
N LYS A 40 33.04 -6.21 -4.86
CA LYS A 40 33.02 -5.35 -6.04
C LYS A 40 31.69 -5.44 -6.79
N LEU A 41 31.19 -6.65 -7.01
CA LEU A 41 29.91 -6.88 -7.69
C LEU A 41 28.74 -6.36 -6.86
N ALA A 42 28.74 -6.60 -5.54
CA ALA A 42 27.70 -6.10 -4.64
C ALA A 42 27.64 -4.57 -4.62
N ARG A 43 28.78 -3.88 -4.52
CA ARG A 43 28.83 -2.41 -4.63
C ARG A 43 28.25 -1.90 -5.94
N SER A 44 28.72 -2.46 -7.06
CA SER A 44 28.22 -2.06 -8.38
C SER A 44 26.72 -2.32 -8.52
N SER A 45 26.21 -3.41 -7.96
CA SER A 45 24.77 -3.71 -7.91
C SER A 45 23.99 -2.65 -7.13
N VAL A 46 24.47 -2.28 -5.93
CA VAL A 46 23.83 -1.24 -5.10
C VAL A 46 23.89 0.13 -5.76
N GLU A 47 24.98 0.49 -6.42
CA GLU A 47 25.11 1.74 -7.19
C GLU A 47 24.08 1.81 -8.32
N LEU A 48 24.00 0.77 -9.16
CA LEU A 48 23.03 0.70 -10.25
C LEU A 48 21.58 0.71 -9.74
N ALA A 49 21.31 -0.01 -8.66
CA ALA A 49 19.99 -0.04 -8.05
C ALA A 49 19.61 1.32 -7.42
N SER A 50 20.58 2.06 -6.87
CA SER A 50 20.40 3.43 -6.38
C SER A 50 20.03 4.40 -7.51
N GLU A 51 20.73 4.33 -8.65
CA GLU A 51 20.37 5.12 -9.83
C GLU A 51 18.96 4.78 -10.34
N TYR A 52 18.61 3.50 -10.41
CA TYR A 52 17.27 3.04 -10.75
C TYR A 52 16.21 3.62 -9.79
N THR A 53 16.46 3.55 -8.48
CA THR A 53 15.56 4.11 -7.46
C THR A 53 15.33 5.60 -7.65
N VAL A 54 16.38 6.37 -7.93
CA VAL A 54 16.24 7.81 -8.19
C VAL A 54 15.33 8.05 -9.40
N LYS A 55 15.49 7.29 -10.48
CA LYS A 55 14.64 7.41 -11.67
C LYS A 55 13.21 6.98 -11.42
N GLN A 56 12.98 5.92 -10.65
CA GLN A 56 11.62 5.50 -10.30
C GLN A 56 10.91 6.50 -9.39
N LEU A 57 11.61 7.08 -8.42
CA LEU A 57 11.02 8.12 -7.56
C LEU A 57 10.63 9.37 -8.38
N GLN A 58 11.46 9.77 -9.35
CA GLN A 58 11.12 10.85 -10.27
C GLN A 58 9.88 10.52 -11.12
N PHE A 59 9.79 9.28 -11.62
CA PHE A 59 8.61 8.83 -12.37
C PHE A 59 7.34 8.83 -11.52
N ALA A 60 7.40 8.35 -10.27
CA ALA A 60 6.29 8.38 -9.34
C ALA A 60 5.84 9.81 -9.01
N GLU A 61 6.78 10.74 -8.85
CA GLU A 61 6.50 12.16 -8.60
C GLU A 61 5.77 12.81 -9.79
N GLU A 62 6.23 12.57 -11.02
CA GLU A 62 5.56 13.07 -12.23
C GLU A 62 4.15 12.48 -12.38
N LEU A 63 3.96 11.20 -12.04
CA LEU A 63 2.64 10.55 -12.03
C LEU A 63 1.70 11.25 -11.03
N GLY A 64 2.20 11.58 -9.84
CA GLY A 64 1.47 12.32 -8.82
C GLY A 64 1.15 13.77 -9.22
N ASN A 65 2.08 14.45 -9.89
CA ASN A 65 1.86 15.80 -10.40
C ASN A 65 0.82 15.83 -11.52
N PHE A 66 0.89 14.87 -12.44
CA PHE A 66 -0.14 14.69 -13.46
C PHE A 66 -1.52 14.48 -12.84
N ALA A 67 -1.61 13.64 -11.79
CA ALA A 67 -2.86 13.37 -11.08
C ALA A 67 -3.48 14.65 -10.47
N LYS A 68 -2.67 15.54 -9.88
CA LYS A 68 -3.15 16.80 -9.29
C LYS A 68 -3.74 17.76 -10.30
N ASN A 69 -3.24 17.75 -11.53
CA ASN A 69 -3.67 18.63 -12.62
C ASN A 69 -4.93 18.13 -13.34
N GLN A 70 -5.47 16.95 -12.99
CA GLN A 70 -6.69 16.43 -13.61
C GLN A 70 -7.96 16.99 -12.93
N PRO A 71 -8.94 17.46 -13.70
CA PRO A 71 -10.23 17.92 -13.17
C PRO A 71 -11.10 16.76 -12.69
N GLU A 72 -10.89 15.54 -13.21
CA GLU A 72 -11.68 14.36 -12.88
C GLU A 72 -11.20 13.68 -11.59
N SER A 73 -12.11 13.49 -10.62
CA SER A 73 -11.78 12.95 -9.30
C SER A 73 -11.27 11.51 -9.34
N ILE A 74 -11.75 10.70 -10.31
CA ILE A 74 -11.40 9.28 -10.45
C ILE A 74 -9.95 9.13 -10.90
N ILE A 75 -9.56 9.78 -12.01
CA ILE A 75 -8.18 9.73 -12.54
C ILE A 75 -7.20 10.26 -11.49
N LYS A 76 -7.54 11.36 -10.83
CA LYS A 76 -6.74 11.92 -9.74
C LYS A 76 -6.50 10.91 -8.62
N THR A 77 -7.54 10.22 -8.16
CA THR A 77 -7.45 9.25 -7.06
C THR A 77 -6.59 8.05 -7.44
N VAL A 78 -6.83 7.48 -8.62
CA VAL A 78 -6.12 6.29 -9.10
C VAL A 78 -4.63 6.56 -9.27
N LEU A 79 -4.28 7.63 -9.99
CA LEU A 79 -2.88 7.95 -10.27
C LEU A 79 -2.12 8.38 -9.01
N SER A 80 -2.79 9.07 -8.07
CA SER A 80 -2.19 9.39 -6.78
C SER A 80 -1.85 8.14 -5.98
N LYS A 81 -2.74 7.13 -5.98
CA LYS A 81 -2.49 5.85 -5.28
C LYS A 81 -1.37 5.05 -5.94
N TYR A 82 -1.28 5.04 -7.28
CA TYR A 82 -0.18 4.37 -7.98
C TYR A 82 1.17 5.06 -7.71
N ALA A 83 1.19 6.40 -7.69
CA ALA A 83 2.37 7.16 -7.32
C ALA A 83 2.83 6.86 -5.88
N SER A 84 1.90 6.81 -4.92
CA SER A 84 2.26 6.51 -3.52
C SER A 84 2.82 5.10 -3.35
N SER A 85 2.21 4.10 -3.98
CA SER A 85 2.69 2.71 -3.88
C SER A 85 4.06 2.52 -4.53
N LEU A 86 4.33 3.20 -5.65
CA LEU A 86 5.68 3.21 -6.25
C LEU A 86 6.70 3.86 -5.31
N HIS A 87 6.35 4.96 -4.64
CA HIS A 87 7.22 5.57 -3.63
C HIS A 87 7.53 4.62 -2.47
N GLU A 88 6.56 3.85 -2.00
CA GLU A 88 6.74 2.88 -0.91
C GLU A 88 7.67 1.74 -1.32
N VAL A 89 7.49 1.16 -2.51
CA VAL A 89 8.40 0.12 -3.04
C VAL A 89 9.83 0.63 -3.13
N GLU A 90 10.03 1.83 -3.66
CA GLU A 90 11.36 2.42 -3.78
C GLU A 90 11.97 2.85 -2.43
N ARG A 91 11.14 3.16 -1.44
CA ARG A 91 11.61 3.36 -0.06
C ARG A 91 12.16 2.06 0.52
N SER A 92 11.45 0.95 0.34
CA SER A 92 11.91 -0.38 0.74
C SER A 92 13.22 -0.77 0.05
N ARG A 93 13.39 -0.37 -1.23
CA ARG A 93 14.65 -0.58 -1.97
C ARG A 93 15.82 0.21 -1.37
N LYS A 94 15.61 1.43 -0.89
CA LYS A 94 16.67 2.18 -0.18
C LYS A 94 17.12 1.48 1.09
N ILE A 95 16.20 0.85 1.83
CA ILE A 95 16.52 0.07 3.03
C ILE A 95 17.36 -1.16 2.65
N LEU A 96 17.00 -1.87 1.56
CA LEU A 96 17.81 -2.95 0.99
C LEU A 96 19.25 -2.48 0.71
N HIS A 97 19.44 -1.31 0.10
CA HIS A 97 20.78 -0.78 -0.18
C HIS A 97 21.61 -0.61 1.09
N SER A 98 21.05 0.01 2.13
CA SER A 98 21.75 0.20 3.41
C SER A 98 22.11 -1.15 4.05
N HIS A 99 21.17 -2.09 4.10
CA HIS A 99 21.42 -3.41 4.66
C HIS A 99 22.46 -4.20 3.84
N MET A 100 22.49 -4.07 2.50
CA MET A 100 23.55 -4.69 1.69
C MET A 100 24.95 -4.18 2.08
N TYR A 101 25.08 -2.90 2.43
CA TYR A 101 26.34 -2.36 2.93
C TYR A 101 26.70 -2.92 4.31
N GLU A 102 25.80 -2.76 5.27
CA GLU A 102 26.03 -3.06 6.70
C GLU A 102 26.15 -4.56 6.98
N MET A 103 25.37 -5.40 6.29
CA MET A 103 25.25 -6.83 6.58
C MET A 103 26.11 -7.73 5.71
N PHE A 104 26.54 -7.24 4.54
CA PHE A 104 27.27 -8.04 3.57
C PHE A 104 28.60 -7.42 3.17
N ILE A 105 28.59 -6.19 2.66
CA ILE A 105 29.80 -5.57 2.09
C ILE A 105 30.84 -5.27 3.17
N GLU A 106 30.49 -4.50 4.21
CA GLU A 106 31.45 -4.09 5.24
C GLU A 106 32.01 -5.28 6.04
N PRO A 107 31.19 -6.25 6.50
CA PRO A 107 31.72 -7.40 7.24
C PRO A 107 32.65 -8.28 6.40
N LEU A 108 32.34 -8.50 5.11
CA LEU A 108 33.22 -9.27 4.22
C LEU A 108 34.55 -8.58 3.96
N GLU A 109 34.54 -7.25 3.76
CA GLU A 109 35.77 -6.48 3.62
C GLU A 109 36.61 -6.51 4.90
N ALA A 110 35.96 -6.34 6.05
CA ALA A 110 36.60 -6.42 7.35
C ALA A 110 37.24 -7.80 7.57
N PHE A 111 36.54 -8.88 7.24
CA PHE A 111 37.07 -10.25 7.32
C PHE A 111 38.32 -10.42 6.45
N ALA A 112 38.26 -10.02 5.17
CA ALA A 112 39.41 -10.11 4.28
C ALA A 112 40.61 -9.27 4.78
N LYS A 113 40.36 -8.04 5.23
CA LYS A 113 41.40 -7.08 5.67
C LYS A 113 42.01 -7.44 7.02
N ASN A 114 41.21 -7.89 7.99
CA ASN A 114 41.65 -8.06 9.36
C ASN A 114 42.11 -9.50 9.66
N GLU A 115 41.61 -10.49 8.92
CA GLU A 115 41.93 -11.90 9.17
C GLU A 115 42.89 -12.46 8.12
N ILE A 116 42.58 -12.29 6.82
CA ILE A 116 43.35 -12.94 5.74
C ILE A 116 44.67 -12.19 5.43
N VAL A 117 44.62 -10.85 5.33
CA VAL A 117 45.82 -10.05 4.99
C VAL A 117 46.95 -10.21 6.01
N PRO A 118 46.73 -10.11 7.33
CA PRO A 118 47.80 -10.28 8.32
C PRO A 118 48.41 -11.67 8.30
N LEU A 119 47.64 -12.71 7.95
CA LEU A 119 48.15 -14.07 7.85
C LEU A 119 49.23 -14.22 6.75
N LYS A 120 49.11 -13.46 5.65
CA LYS A 120 50.15 -13.43 4.60
C LYS A 120 51.46 -12.84 5.09
N ASP A 121 51.42 -11.88 6.01
CA ASP A 121 52.64 -11.31 6.58
C ASP A 121 53.28 -12.26 7.58
N VAL A 122 52.48 -13.00 8.38
CA VAL A 122 52.98 -14.09 9.22
C VAL A 122 53.65 -15.18 8.37
N LYS A 123 53.06 -15.56 7.23
CA LYS A 123 53.67 -16.51 6.28
C LYS A 123 55.06 -16.08 5.84
N LYS A 124 55.25 -14.81 5.44
CA LYS A 124 56.57 -14.28 5.05
C LYS A 124 57.59 -14.37 6.20
N VAL A 125 57.15 -14.12 7.43
CA VAL A 125 58.01 -14.25 8.62
C VAL A 125 58.45 -15.70 8.82
N VAL A 126 57.53 -16.66 8.67
CA VAL A 126 57.84 -18.10 8.76
C VAL A 126 58.80 -18.54 7.66
N GLU A 127 58.61 -18.11 6.41
CA GLU A 127 59.51 -18.41 5.30
C GLU A 127 60.92 -17.84 5.56
N ARG A 128 61.01 -16.63 6.11
CA ARG A 128 62.29 -16.02 6.50
C ARG A 128 62.99 -16.80 7.61
N THR A 129 62.29 -17.12 8.71
CA THR A 129 62.90 -17.83 9.84
C THR A 129 63.26 -19.28 9.48
N CYS A 130 62.52 -19.91 8.56
CA CYS A 130 62.89 -21.20 7.96
C CYS A 130 64.24 -21.11 7.26
N ASN A 131 64.41 -20.14 6.35
CA ASN A 131 65.66 -19.94 5.62
C ASN A 131 66.84 -19.61 6.56
N GLU A 132 66.62 -18.84 7.63
CA GLU A 132 67.62 -18.54 8.64
C GLU A 132 68.06 -19.80 9.41
N ALA A 133 67.11 -20.67 9.77
CA ALA A 133 67.37 -21.94 10.43
C ALA A 133 68.16 -22.91 9.52
N ASP A 134 67.79 -23.00 8.24
CA ASP A 134 68.52 -23.81 7.25
C ASP A 134 69.93 -23.30 7.01
N THR A 135 70.11 -21.97 6.96
CA THR A 135 71.42 -21.34 6.80
C THR A 135 72.32 -21.57 8.02
N ALA A 136 71.77 -21.47 9.24
CA ALA A 136 72.49 -21.81 10.46
C ALA A 136 72.90 -23.29 10.49
N LEU A 137 71.99 -24.18 10.08
CA LEU A 137 72.25 -25.62 10.02
C LEU A 137 73.34 -25.95 9.00
N ALA A 138 73.29 -25.37 7.79
CA ALA A 138 74.31 -25.56 6.77
C ALA A 138 75.70 -25.10 7.27
N ARG A 139 75.76 -23.95 7.96
CA ARG A 139 77.00 -23.47 8.59
C ARG A 139 77.53 -24.45 9.64
N TYR A 140 76.69 -24.99 10.50
CA TYR A 140 77.06 -26.02 11.47
C TYR A 140 77.57 -27.31 10.79
N MET A 141 76.85 -27.82 9.78
CA MET A 141 77.20 -29.05 9.06
C MET A 141 78.48 -28.94 8.23
N SER A 142 78.86 -27.73 7.82
CA SER A 142 80.11 -27.49 7.07
C SER A 142 81.38 -27.55 7.94
N LYS A 143 81.24 -27.57 9.28
CA LYS A 143 82.38 -27.60 10.22
C LYS A 143 83.04 -28.97 10.22
N LYS A 144 84.37 -29.00 10.27
CA LYS A 144 85.15 -30.26 10.37
C LYS A 144 85.05 -30.83 11.80
N PRO A 145 85.18 -32.15 12.02
CA PRO A 145 84.98 -32.78 13.33
C PRO A 145 85.83 -32.26 14.51
N LYS A 146 86.92 -31.52 14.25
CA LYS A 146 87.84 -30.96 15.27
C LYS A 146 87.83 -29.43 15.32
N ASP A 147 86.84 -28.78 14.70
CA ASP A 147 86.73 -27.31 14.67
C ASP A 147 86.29 -26.76 16.05
N SER A 148 87.01 -25.76 16.57
CA SER A 148 86.73 -25.17 17.89
C SER A 148 85.43 -24.37 17.94
N MET A 149 84.87 -23.99 16.78
CA MET A 149 83.65 -23.19 16.67
C MET A 149 82.36 -24.03 16.63
N ILE A 150 82.44 -25.36 16.77
CA ILE A 150 81.27 -26.26 16.79
C ILE A 150 80.26 -25.90 17.91
N PRO A 151 80.68 -25.65 19.17
CA PRO A 151 79.75 -25.29 20.24
C PRO A 151 78.96 -24.02 19.93
N ASP A 152 79.62 -22.97 19.44
CA ASP A 152 78.96 -21.71 19.10
C ASP A 152 77.95 -21.88 17.94
N ALA A 153 78.34 -22.60 16.89
CA ALA A 153 77.46 -22.90 15.76
C ALA A 153 76.24 -23.77 16.18
N SER A 154 76.41 -24.67 17.15
CA SER A 154 75.31 -25.50 17.68
C SER A 154 74.28 -24.69 18.47
N ILE A 155 74.75 -23.69 19.24
CA ILE A 155 73.88 -22.76 19.98
C ILE A 155 73.08 -21.91 18.98
N GLU A 156 73.73 -21.42 17.92
CA GLU A 156 73.08 -20.66 16.87
C GLU A 156 71.96 -21.46 16.17
N VAL A 157 72.23 -22.72 15.81
CA VAL A 157 71.21 -23.63 15.23
C VAL A 157 70.06 -23.88 16.20
N ALA A 158 70.36 -24.12 17.48
CA ALA A 158 69.32 -24.36 18.48
C ALA A 158 68.40 -23.14 18.64
N TYR A 159 68.97 -21.93 18.63
CA TYR A 159 68.22 -20.68 18.72
C TYR A 159 67.34 -20.44 17.48
N THR A 160 67.92 -20.49 16.27
CA THR A 160 67.18 -20.22 15.02
C THR A 160 66.11 -21.26 14.75
N ARG A 161 66.37 -22.54 15.01
CA ARG A 161 65.37 -23.62 14.89
C ARG A 161 64.22 -23.44 15.88
N ARG A 162 64.50 -23.05 17.12
CA ARG A 162 63.46 -22.79 18.13
C ARG A 162 62.56 -21.63 17.70
N GLU A 163 63.14 -20.55 17.19
CA GLU A 163 62.36 -19.41 16.72
C GLU A 163 61.54 -19.74 15.47
N PHE A 164 62.09 -20.50 14.52
CA PHE A 164 61.33 -21.03 13.39
C PHE A 164 60.13 -21.87 13.85
N HIS A 165 60.34 -22.89 14.70
CA HIS A 165 59.25 -23.74 15.18
C HIS A 165 58.16 -22.95 15.90
N ARG A 166 58.54 -21.94 16.70
CA ARG A 166 57.58 -21.07 17.39
C ARG A 166 56.68 -20.33 16.39
N GLN A 167 57.30 -19.65 15.43
CA GLN A 167 56.56 -18.90 14.39
C GLN A 167 55.73 -19.82 13.51
N TYR A 168 56.25 -21.02 13.20
CA TYR A 168 55.57 -21.99 12.35
C TYR A 168 54.32 -22.58 13.02
N ILE A 169 54.40 -22.93 14.32
CA ILE A 169 53.24 -23.37 15.09
C ILE A 169 52.19 -22.25 15.19
N ASP A 170 52.61 -21.02 15.54
CA ASP A 170 51.70 -19.87 15.62
C ASP A 170 50.97 -19.62 14.29
N TYR A 171 51.67 -19.79 13.17
CA TYR A 171 51.09 -19.68 11.83
C TYR A 171 50.06 -20.77 11.53
N VAL A 172 50.38 -22.04 11.80
CA VAL A 172 49.48 -23.17 11.55
C VAL A 172 48.23 -23.10 12.44
N VAL A 173 48.36 -22.63 13.68
CA VAL A 173 47.21 -22.37 14.57
C VAL A 173 46.28 -21.34 13.96
N LYS A 174 46.81 -20.17 13.55
CA LYS A 174 46.00 -19.11 12.93
C LYS A 174 45.34 -19.57 11.62
N LEU A 175 46.04 -20.38 10.83
CA LEU A 175 45.47 -20.93 9.60
C LEU A 175 44.31 -21.90 9.88
N ASN A 176 44.42 -22.75 10.90
CA ASN A 176 43.33 -23.62 11.34
C ASN A 176 42.12 -22.83 11.88
N GLU A 177 42.35 -21.77 12.66
CA GLU A 177 41.29 -20.88 13.14
C GLU A 177 40.53 -20.25 11.98
N LEU A 178 41.25 -19.74 10.97
CA LEU A 178 40.65 -19.11 9.81
C LEU A 178 39.89 -20.11 8.92
N GLU A 179 40.41 -21.32 8.76
CA GLU A 179 39.73 -22.42 8.07
C GLU A 179 38.43 -22.84 8.78
N ALA A 180 38.37 -22.70 10.12
CA ALA A 180 37.16 -22.89 10.89
C ALA A 180 36.19 -21.70 10.71
N LYS A 181 36.65 -20.46 10.88
CA LYS A 181 35.83 -19.24 10.68
C LYS A 181 35.19 -19.17 9.30
N LYS A 182 35.92 -19.59 8.25
CA LYS A 182 35.38 -19.72 6.89
C LYS A 182 34.09 -20.56 6.81
N LYS A 183 33.90 -21.55 7.70
CA LYS A 183 32.74 -22.44 7.67
C LYS A 183 31.49 -21.84 8.30
N PHE A 184 31.62 -20.86 9.18
CA PHE A 184 30.47 -20.24 9.85
C PHE A 184 30.39 -18.73 9.62
N GLU A 185 31.42 -17.92 9.90
CA GLU A 185 31.35 -16.46 9.73
C GLU A 185 31.12 -16.05 8.27
N PHE A 186 31.90 -16.60 7.34
CA PHE A 186 31.73 -16.31 5.90
C PHE A 186 30.35 -16.76 5.40
N MET A 187 29.89 -17.93 5.84
CA MET A 187 28.57 -18.46 5.48
C MET A 187 27.43 -17.64 6.08
N GLU A 188 27.61 -17.10 7.28
CA GLU A 188 26.66 -16.19 7.93
C GLU A 188 26.51 -14.88 7.15
N TYR A 189 27.58 -14.35 6.55
CA TYR A 189 27.49 -13.19 5.67
C TYR A 189 26.71 -13.51 4.38
N ILE A 190 26.95 -14.67 3.74
CA ILE A 190 26.14 -15.09 2.58
C ILE A 190 24.67 -15.26 2.99
N LEU A 191 24.40 -15.83 4.16
CA LEU A 191 23.05 -16.01 4.67
C LEU A 191 22.36 -14.66 4.94
N ALA A 192 23.10 -13.69 5.49
CA ALA A 192 22.60 -12.34 5.72
C ALA A 192 22.20 -11.63 4.41
N LEU A 193 22.95 -11.82 3.32
CA LEU A 193 22.56 -11.35 1.99
C LEU A 193 21.21 -11.94 1.57
N MET A 194 21.03 -13.26 1.71
CA MET A 194 19.79 -13.94 1.31
C MET A 194 18.58 -13.45 2.12
N PHE A 195 18.74 -13.23 3.42
CA PHE A 195 17.67 -12.66 4.26
C PHE A 195 17.34 -11.22 3.87
N THR A 196 18.36 -10.41 3.56
CA THR A 196 18.18 -9.02 3.17
C THR A 196 17.39 -8.92 1.84
N GLU A 197 17.77 -9.71 0.84
CA GLU A 197 17.04 -9.79 -0.44
C GLU A 197 15.61 -10.29 -0.24
N SER A 198 15.43 -11.37 0.52
CA SER A 198 14.11 -11.94 0.82
C SER A 198 13.16 -10.92 1.46
N SER A 199 13.66 -10.16 2.45
CA SER A 199 12.88 -9.12 3.12
C SER A 199 12.38 -8.05 2.15
N PHE A 200 13.23 -7.60 1.23
CA PHE A 200 12.87 -6.60 0.24
C PHE A 200 11.79 -7.10 -0.72
N TYR A 201 11.96 -8.29 -1.29
CA TYR A 201 10.99 -8.85 -2.23
C TYR A 201 9.66 -9.13 -1.55
N HIS A 202 9.68 -9.59 -0.30
CA HIS A 202 8.47 -9.82 0.46
C HIS A 202 7.69 -8.52 0.69
N GLN A 203 8.35 -7.49 1.22
CA GLN A 203 7.72 -6.19 1.46
C GLN A 203 7.18 -5.56 0.17
N SER A 204 7.95 -5.64 -0.92
CA SER A 204 7.52 -5.13 -2.22
C SER A 204 6.34 -5.90 -2.79
N TYR A 205 6.30 -7.23 -2.58
CA TYR A 205 5.17 -8.05 -2.98
C TYR A 205 3.90 -7.67 -2.22
N ASP A 206 3.96 -7.49 -0.91
CA ASP A 206 2.79 -7.12 -0.10
C ASP A 206 2.23 -5.74 -0.53
N ILE A 207 3.08 -4.72 -0.72
CA ILE A 207 2.67 -3.40 -1.21
C ILE A 207 1.93 -3.52 -2.56
N LEU A 208 2.47 -4.31 -3.49
CA LEU A 208 1.87 -4.49 -4.81
C LEU A 208 0.62 -5.40 -4.77
N LYS A 209 0.57 -6.34 -3.82
CA LYS A 209 -0.58 -7.22 -3.64
C LYS A 209 -1.78 -6.47 -3.10
N ASP A 210 -1.57 -5.54 -2.18
CA ASP A 210 -2.62 -4.68 -1.62
C ASP A 210 -3.22 -3.73 -2.67
N MET A 211 -2.50 -3.49 -3.76
CA MET A 211 -2.99 -2.73 -4.91
C MET A 211 -3.91 -3.53 -5.85
N GLU A 212 -3.94 -4.86 -5.76
CA GLU A 212 -4.69 -5.72 -6.68
C GLU A 212 -6.21 -5.41 -6.71
N PRO A 213 -6.91 -5.19 -5.58
CA PRO A 213 -8.32 -4.80 -5.59
C PRO A 213 -8.55 -3.49 -6.35
N HIS A 214 -7.70 -2.48 -6.09
CA HIS A 214 -7.77 -1.20 -6.78
C HIS A 214 -7.54 -1.34 -8.29
N MET A 215 -6.60 -2.19 -8.71
CA MET A 215 -6.36 -2.46 -10.14
C MET A 215 -7.59 -3.10 -10.81
N LYS A 216 -8.29 -4.00 -10.11
CA LYS A 216 -9.55 -4.59 -10.60
C LYS A 216 -10.66 -3.55 -10.71
N ASP A 217 -10.81 -2.68 -9.72
CA ASP A 217 -11.79 -1.60 -9.75
C ASP A 217 -11.54 -0.62 -10.89
N VAL A 218 -10.28 -0.22 -11.10
CA VAL A 218 -9.88 0.64 -12.23
C VAL A 218 -10.18 -0.04 -13.56
N THR A 219 -9.90 -1.34 -13.68
CA THR A 219 -10.20 -2.11 -14.89
C THR A 219 -11.69 -2.09 -15.20
N ARG A 220 -12.54 -2.25 -14.17
CA ARG A 220 -14.01 -2.15 -14.31
C ARG A 220 -14.43 -0.75 -14.75
N LEU A 221 -13.95 0.30 -14.07
CA LEU A 221 -14.27 1.69 -14.40
C LEU A 221 -13.87 2.06 -15.83
N LEU A 222 -12.71 1.61 -16.30
CA LEU A 222 -12.27 1.81 -17.68
C LEU A 222 -13.20 1.14 -18.70
N GLN A 223 -13.68 -0.06 -18.38
CA GLN A 223 -14.63 -0.78 -19.24
C GLN A 223 -16.00 -0.10 -19.29
N GLU A 224 -16.48 0.40 -18.15
CA GLU A 224 -17.71 1.20 -18.05
C GLU A 224 -17.60 2.49 -18.85
N ALA A 225 -16.50 3.24 -18.68
CA ALA A 225 -16.25 4.47 -19.42
C ALA A 225 -16.18 4.23 -20.94
N ARG A 226 -15.52 3.14 -21.38
CA ARG A 226 -15.48 2.76 -22.81
C ARG A 226 -16.88 2.44 -23.35
N THR A 227 -17.70 1.75 -22.56
CA THR A 227 -19.07 1.39 -22.95
C THR A 227 -19.95 2.63 -23.04
N ALA A 228 -19.88 3.53 -22.06
CA ALA A 228 -20.57 4.81 -22.06
C ALA A 228 -20.19 5.66 -23.28
N TYR A 229 -18.89 5.78 -23.58
CA TYR A 229 -18.41 6.49 -24.77
C TYR A 229 -19.02 5.94 -26.07
N HIS A 230 -19.06 4.61 -26.24
CA HIS A 230 -19.65 4.01 -27.44
C HIS A 230 -21.15 4.29 -27.56
N ASN A 231 -21.88 4.25 -26.44
CA ASN A 231 -23.29 4.57 -26.40
C ASN A 231 -23.54 6.05 -26.72
N ASP A 232 -22.79 6.96 -26.10
CA ASP A 232 -22.89 8.41 -26.34
C ASP A 232 -22.59 8.77 -27.79
N VAL A 233 -21.59 8.12 -28.40
CA VAL A 233 -21.28 8.28 -29.82
C VAL A 233 -22.44 7.79 -30.67
N ALA A 234 -23.01 6.62 -30.37
CA ALA A 234 -24.15 6.07 -31.12
C ALA A 234 -25.39 6.98 -31.02
N GLU A 235 -25.74 7.41 -29.80
CA GLU A 235 -26.87 8.31 -29.55
C GLU A 235 -26.66 9.67 -30.22
N SER A 236 -25.46 10.24 -30.13
CA SER A 236 -25.10 11.50 -30.79
C SER A 236 -25.25 11.39 -32.31
N GLN A 237 -24.91 10.25 -32.92
CA GLN A 237 -25.11 10.04 -34.37
C GLN A 237 -26.59 9.96 -34.75
N VAL A 238 -27.42 9.32 -33.91
CA VAL A 238 -28.87 9.24 -34.12
C VAL A 238 -29.49 10.63 -33.98
N LEU A 239 -29.16 11.36 -32.90
CA LEU A 239 -29.65 12.71 -32.66
C LEU A 239 -29.24 13.66 -33.77
N LYS A 240 -27.98 13.57 -34.24
CA LYS A 240 -27.50 14.35 -35.39
C LYS A 240 -28.37 14.14 -36.63
N LYS A 241 -28.71 12.89 -36.96
CA LYS A 241 -29.58 12.59 -38.12
C LYS A 241 -30.97 13.19 -37.94
N LYS A 242 -31.58 13.00 -36.77
CA LYS A 242 -32.91 13.52 -36.45
C LYS A 242 -32.98 15.04 -36.56
N VAL A 243 -32.03 15.75 -35.94
CA VAL A 243 -31.95 17.22 -35.98
C VAL A 243 -31.77 17.73 -37.41
N LEU A 244 -30.93 17.06 -38.21
CA LEU A 244 -30.72 17.44 -39.61
C LEU A 244 -31.95 17.20 -40.48
N GLU A 245 -32.77 16.19 -40.17
CA GLU A 245 -34.03 15.90 -40.87
C GLU A 245 -35.13 16.90 -40.51
N GLU A 246 -35.33 17.16 -39.21
CA GLU A 246 -36.30 18.15 -38.71
C GLU A 246 -35.96 19.56 -39.22
N ALA A 247 -34.68 19.92 -39.27
CA ALA A 247 -34.23 21.22 -39.75
C ALA A 247 -34.28 21.40 -41.28
N ARG A 248 -34.51 20.35 -42.09
CA ARG A 248 -34.54 20.48 -43.57
C ARG A 248 -35.54 21.52 -44.04
N GLY A 249 -36.70 21.59 -43.39
CA GLY A 249 -37.75 22.56 -43.72
C GLY A 249 -37.42 23.97 -43.24
N SER A 250 -36.67 24.13 -42.15
CA SER A 250 -36.35 25.43 -41.55
C SER A 250 -35.13 26.12 -42.17
N TYR A 251 -34.31 25.42 -42.95
CA TYR A 251 -33.18 26.03 -43.66
C TYR A 251 -33.58 26.91 -44.84
N ASP A 252 -34.78 26.73 -45.39
CA ASP A 252 -35.29 27.54 -46.50
C ASP A 252 -36.07 28.73 -45.96
N PRO A 253 -35.55 29.98 -46.06
CA PRO A 253 -36.21 31.15 -45.49
C PRO A 253 -37.61 31.43 -46.08
N MET A 254 -37.93 30.83 -47.22
CA MET A 254 -39.25 30.96 -47.87
C MET A 254 -40.27 29.92 -47.39
N LYS A 255 -39.84 28.89 -46.65
CA LYS A 255 -40.74 27.86 -46.11
C LYS A 255 -40.91 28.09 -44.62
N SER A 256 -42.15 28.36 -44.22
CA SER A 256 -42.53 28.40 -42.81
C SER A 256 -42.36 27.00 -42.21
N PRO A 257 -41.66 26.84 -41.06
CA PRO A 257 -41.74 25.59 -40.32
C PRO A 257 -43.21 25.37 -39.94
N MET A 258 -43.84 24.31 -40.49
CA MET A 258 -45.23 23.98 -40.21
C MET A 258 -45.49 24.04 -38.69
N LYS A 259 -46.40 24.92 -38.28
CA LYS A 259 -46.92 25.01 -36.91
C LYS A 259 -47.85 23.84 -36.62
N ASP A 260 -47.31 22.62 -36.55
CA ASP A 260 -47.99 21.52 -35.88
C ASP A 260 -47.59 21.54 -34.40
N ASN A 261 -48.11 22.54 -33.69
CA ASN A 261 -48.37 22.54 -32.24
C ASN A 261 -48.82 23.96 -31.85
N ILE A 262 -50.13 24.16 -31.84
CA ILE A 262 -50.75 25.23 -31.07
C ILE A 262 -50.48 24.89 -29.60
N ILE A 263 -49.32 25.31 -29.09
CA ILE A 263 -49.10 25.40 -27.66
C ILE A 263 -49.97 26.57 -27.21
N GLU A 264 -51.05 26.29 -26.48
CA GLU A 264 -51.82 27.28 -25.75
C GLU A 264 -50.82 28.15 -24.94
N ARG A 265 -50.58 29.38 -25.41
CA ARG A 265 -49.73 30.33 -24.69
C ARG A 265 -50.41 30.60 -23.34
N ASN A 266 -49.76 30.18 -22.26
CA ASN A 266 -50.16 30.55 -20.91
C ASN A 266 -50.11 32.08 -20.81
N ILE A 267 -51.28 32.70 -20.64
CA ILE A 267 -51.51 34.16 -20.71
C ILE A 267 -50.68 34.93 -19.65
N ASN A 268 -50.11 34.23 -18.66
CA ASN A 268 -49.33 34.80 -17.57
C ASN A 268 -47.79 34.67 -17.73
N SER A 269 -47.27 34.15 -18.84
CA SER A 269 -45.82 34.02 -19.04
C SER A 269 -45.22 35.27 -19.73
N PRO A 270 -44.10 35.83 -19.24
CA PRO A 270 -43.45 36.98 -19.89
C PRO A 270 -43.07 36.66 -21.34
N VAL A 271 -43.32 37.60 -22.25
CA VAL A 271 -43.00 37.44 -23.67
C VAL A 271 -41.49 37.35 -23.85
N THR A 272 -41.00 36.15 -24.16
CA THR A 272 -39.59 35.88 -24.47
C THR A 272 -39.47 35.44 -25.93
N LYS A 273 -38.65 36.15 -26.70
CA LYS A 273 -38.30 35.79 -28.08
C LYS A 273 -36.83 36.11 -28.30
N SER A 274 -36.13 35.22 -28.99
CA SER A 274 -34.73 35.39 -29.36
C SER A 274 -34.49 34.94 -30.80
N GLY A 275 -33.51 35.56 -31.46
CA GLY A 275 -33.18 35.25 -32.85
C GLY A 275 -32.30 36.29 -33.51
N TYR A 276 -31.83 35.99 -34.72
CA TYR A 276 -31.00 36.92 -35.48
C TYR A 276 -31.87 37.92 -36.26
N LEU A 277 -31.48 39.19 -36.24
CA LEU A 277 -32.02 40.22 -37.12
C LEU A 277 -30.87 41.04 -37.72
N PHE A 278 -31.11 41.64 -38.87
CA PHE A 278 -30.21 42.64 -39.44
C PHE A 278 -30.59 44.03 -38.93
N MET A 279 -29.63 44.76 -38.39
CA MET A 279 -29.81 46.13 -37.90
C MET A 279 -29.08 47.12 -38.81
N LYS A 280 -29.76 48.22 -39.17
CA LYS A 280 -29.18 49.31 -39.96
C LYS A 280 -28.26 50.20 -39.11
N GLY A 281 -27.04 50.45 -39.60
CA GLY A 281 -26.06 51.33 -38.97
C GLY A 281 -26.41 52.81 -39.10
N ASN A 282 -25.98 53.62 -38.13
CA ASN A 282 -26.39 55.03 -37.99
C ASN A 282 -25.43 56.04 -38.69
N GLN A 283 -24.58 55.59 -39.62
CA GLN A 283 -23.60 56.44 -40.32
C GLN A 283 -24.24 57.15 -41.51
N ARG A 284 -24.08 58.48 -41.59
CA ARG A 284 -24.73 59.35 -42.60
C ARG A 284 -24.19 59.19 -44.03
N VAL A 285 -22.99 58.60 -44.20
CA VAL A 285 -22.27 58.54 -45.49
C VAL A 285 -22.19 57.12 -46.07
N MET A 286 -22.31 56.08 -45.24
CA MET A 286 -22.31 54.68 -45.70
C MET A 286 -23.26 53.86 -44.82
N GLN A 287 -24.40 53.48 -45.36
CA GLN A 287 -25.40 52.68 -44.65
C GLN A 287 -24.96 51.22 -44.63
N SER A 288 -24.42 50.74 -43.50
CA SER A 288 -24.04 49.33 -43.32
C SER A 288 -25.11 48.56 -42.55
N TRP A 289 -25.33 47.29 -42.90
CA TRP A 289 -26.26 46.41 -42.20
C TRP A 289 -25.48 45.34 -41.45
N THR A 290 -25.73 45.21 -40.16
CA THR A 290 -25.02 44.24 -39.30
C THR A 290 -26.00 43.22 -38.76
N ARG A 291 -25.68 41.93 -38.89
CA ARG A 291 -26.45 40.85 -38.27
C ARG A 291 -26.13 40.78 -36.79
N LYS A 292 -27.15 40.83 -35.94
CA LYS A 292 -27.03 40.75 -34.48
C LYS A 292 -28.05 39.76 -33.93
N TYR A 293 -27.74 39.15 -32.79
CA TYR A 293 -28.65 38.26 -32.09
C TYR A 293 -29.44 39.10 -31.06
N PHE A 294 -30.76 39.07 -31.14
CA PHE A 294 -31.66 39.87 -30.31
C PHE A 294 -32.38 38.98 -29.29
N ILE A 295 -32.61 39.50 -28.09
CA ILE A 295 -33.34 38.82 -27.01
C ILE A 295 -34.30 39.82 -26.34
N ILE A 296 -35.58 39.49 -26.28
CA ILE A 296 -36.58 40.23 -25.49
C ILE A 296 -36.60 39.67 -24.06
N SER A 297 -36.32 40.50 -23.06
CA SER A 297 -36.45 40.17 -21.63
C SER A 297 -36.77 41.42 -20.82
N ASP A 298 -37.64 41.30 -19.82
CA ASP A 298 -37.90 42.35 -18.82
C ASP A 298 -38.23 43.74 -19.41
N GLY A 299 -39.01 43.78 -20.48
CA GLY A 299 -39.37 45.03 -21.17
C GLY A 299 -38.21 45.72 -21.91
N HIS A 300 -37.09 45.01 -22.10
CA HIS A 300 -35.92 45.46 -22.85
C HIS A 300 -35.62 44.51 -24.01
N LEU A 301 -35.06 45.08 -25.09
CA LEU A 301 -34.54 44.34 -26.23
C LEU A 301 -33.01 44.45 -26.22
N TYR A 302 -32.36 43.35 -25.86
CA TYR A 302 -30.90 43.23 -25.85
C TYR A 302 -30.41 42.75 -27.22
N TYR A 303 -29.22 43.19 -27.63
CA TYR A 303 -28.59 42.66 -28.84
C TYR A 303 -27.08 42.39 -28.72
N TYR A 304 -26.65 41.31 -29.37
CA TYR A 304 -25.29 40.77 -29.29
C TYR A 304 -24.66 40.65 -30.68
N SER A 305 -23.37 40.97 -30.77
CA SER A 305 -22.59 40.77 -31.99
C SER A 305 -22.05 39.34 -32.04
N ARG A 306 -22.08 38.71 -33.23
CA ARG A 306 -21.74 37.28 -33.44
C ARG A 306 -20.36 36.84 -32.93
N ASN A 307 -19.39 37.75 -32.86
CA ASN A 307 -17.99 37.43 -32.53
C ASN A 307 -17.58 37.73 -31.08
N GLY A 308 -18.52 38.04 -30.17
CA GLY A 308 -18.21 38.17 -28.73
C GLY A 308 -17.11 39.19 -28.37
N LYS A 309 -16.66 40.05 -29.29
CA LYS A 309 -15.68 41.10 -29.01
C LYS A 309 -16.38 42.33 -28.42
N GLY A 310 -16.80 42.22 -27.16
CA GLY A 310 -16.76 43.31 -26.18
C GLY A 310 -15.84 42.78 -25.10
N THR A 311 -14.61 43.31 -25.01
CA THR A 311 -14.18 44.19 -23.92
C THR A 311 -14.54 43.64 -22.54
N ASN A 312 -13.50 43.52 -21.72
CA ASN A 312 -13.47 43.03 -20.34
C ASN A 312 -14.77 43.27 -19.57
N GLY A 313 -15.10 42.31 -18.71
CA GLY A 313 -16.30 42.32 -17.86
C GLY A 313 -16.62 43.70 -17.28
N ASP A 314 -17.92 43.97 -17.24
CA ASP A 314 -18.62 45.15 -16.69
C ASP A 314 -19.19 46.18 -17.70
N ASP A 315 -19.42 45.81 -18.97
CA ASP A 315 -20.15 46.68 -19.91
C ASP A 315 -21.59 46.18 -20.17
N GLU A 316 -22.58 46.98 -19.77
CA GLU A 316 -24.00 46.84 -20.10
C GLU A 316 -24.18 46.52 -21.60
N HIS A 317 -24.81 45.37 -21.89
CA HIS A 317 -25.19 45.07 -23.27
C HIS A 317 -26.14 46.15 -23.77
N PRO A 318 -25.90 46.73 -24.97
CA PRO A 318 -26.78 47.76 -25.50
C PRO A 318 -28.23 47.25 -25.56
N SER A 319 -29.08 47.86 -24.76
CA SER A 319 -30.48 47.49 -24.63
C SER A 319 -31.37 48.61 -25.18
N ILE A 320 -32.51 48.23 -25.73
CA ILE A 320 -33.55 49.17 -26.14
C ILE A 320 -34.71 48.97 -25.17
N THR A 321 -34.95 49.96 -24.31
CA THR A 321 -36.12 49.98 -23.45
C THR A 321 -37.37 50.05 -24.32
N LEU A 322 -38.22 49.03 -24.25
CA LEU A 322 -39.43 48.93 -25.07
C LEU A 322 -40.59 49.78 -24.50
N ARG A 323 -40.46 50.25 -23.25
CA ARG A 323 -41.39 51.18 -22.63
C ARG A 323 -41.47 52.45 -23.50
N VAL A 324 -42.67 52.73 -24.02
CA VAL A 324 -42.96 53.87 -24.93
C VAL A 324 -42.37 53.74 -26.35
N CYS A 325 -41.96 52.55 -26.79
CA CYS A 325 -41.58 52.32 -28.19
C CYS A 325 -42.81 52.10 -29.09
N HIS A 326 -42.79 52.67 -30.29
CA HIS A 326 -43.76 52.35 -31.34
C HIS A 326 -43.11 51.46 -32.41
N ILE A 327 -43.65 50.26 -32.60
CA ILE A 327 -43.13 49.27 -33.54
C ILE A 327 -44.09 49.17 -34.72
N LYS A 328 -43.59 49.43 -35.93
CA LYS A 328 -44.39 49.37 -37.15
C LYS A 328 -43.61 48.81 -38.34
N PRO A 329 -44.28 48.11 -39.28
CA PRO A 329 -43.66 47.68 -40.53
C PRO A 329 -43.36 48.88 -41.44
N ILE A 330 -42.28 48.79 -42.22
CA ILE A 330 -41.93 49.83 -43.20
C ILE A 330 -42.55 49.44 -44.55
N LEU A 331 -43.74 49.98 -44.83
CA LEU A 331 -44.58 49.56 -45.96
C LEU A 331 -44.20 50.18 -47.31
N ASN A 332 -43.65 51.39 -47.32
CA ASN A 332 -43.27 52.11 -48.54
C ASN A 332 -41.98 52.88 -48.28
N ASN A 333 -40.94 52.60 -49.07
CA ASN A 333 -39.61 53.25 -49.09
C ASN A 333 -38.48 52.60 -48.27
N SER A 334 -38.21 51.30 -48.47
CA SER A 334 -36.95 50.69 -48.02
C SER A 334 -36.29 49.83 -49.10
N ASP A 335 -34.96 49.94 -49.24
CA ASP A 335 -34.15 49.17 -50.19
C ASP A 335 -34.08 47.67 -49.88
N ARG A 336 -34.77 47.17 -48.84
CA ARG A 336 -34.72 45.78 -48.37
C ARG A 336 -36.08 45.27 -47.90
N ARG A 337 -36.38 44.00 -48.21
CA ARG A 337 -37.62 43.33 -47.78
C ARG A 337 -37.63 43.04 -46.27
N PHE A 338 -38.82 42.89 -45.70
CA PHE A 338 -39.06 42.46 -44.31
C PHE A 338 -38.44 43.38 -43.24
N CYS A 339 -38.44 44.68 -43.53
CA CYS A 339 -37.93 45.70 -42.61
C CYS A 339 -39.05 46.30 -41.76
N PHE A 340 -38.76 46.51 -40.48
CA PHE A 340 -39.63 47.20 -39.54
C PHE A 340 -38.81 48.18 -38.71
N GLU A 341 -39.46 49.19 -38.16
CA GLU A 341 -38.79 50.17 -37.29
C GLU A 341 -39.34 50.16 -35.87
N ILE A 342 -38.41 50.27 -34.92
CA ILE A 342 -38.68 50.53 -33.51
C ILE A 342 -38.36 52.00 -33.29
N ILE A 343 -39.39 52.81 -33.11
CA ILE A 343 -39.26 54.23 -32.82
C ILE A 343 -39.23 54.38 -31.29
N SER A 344 -38.05 54.63 -30.74
CA SER A 344 -37.91 55.06 -29.35
C SER A 344 -37.84 56.59 -29.27
N PRO A 345 -38.08 57.20 -28.09
CA PRO A 345 -38.04 58.66 -27.92
C PRO A 345 -36.72 59.30 -28.36
N ASN A 346 -35.61 58.57 -28.25
CA ASN A 346 -34.27 59.07 -28.52
C ASN A 346 -33.73 58.62 -29.88
N LYS A 347 -34.26 57.54 -30.46
CA LYS A 347 -33.69 56.92 -31.66
C LYS A 347 -34.66 55.97 -32.35
N THR A 348 -34.69 56.03 -33.68
CA THR A 348 -35.35 55.02 -34.50
C THR A 348 -34.36 53.93 -34.90
N TYR A 349 -34.71 52.67 -34.63
CA TYR A 349 -33.94 51.50 -35.02
C TYR A 349 -34.64 50.82 -36.18
N VAL A 350 -33.93 50.61 -37.29
CA VAL A 350 -34.45 49.85 -38.43
C VAL A 350 -33.86 48.44 -38.38
N LEU A 351 -34.75 47.46 -38.27
CA LEU A 351 -34.45 46.04 -38.20
C LEU A 351 -35.04 45.30 -39.40
N GLN A 352 -34.44 44.17 -39.74
CA GLN A 352 -34.84 43.32 -40.86
C GLN A 352 -34.87 41.86 -40.42
N ALA A 353 -36.00 41.19 -40.66
CA ALA A 353 -36.21 39.74 -40.46
C ALA A 353 -35.93 38.94 -41.74
N GLU A 354 -35.90 37.60 -41.66
CA GLU A 354 -35.55 36.75 -42.80
C GLU A 354 -36.75 36.51 -43.74
N ASN A 355 -37.98 36.55 -43.22
CA ASN A 355 -39.22 36.44 -43.98
C ASN A 355 -40.40 37.23 -43.37
N GLN A 356 -41.55 37.23 -44.05
CA GLN A 356 -42.75 37.98 -43.64
C GLN A 356 -43.32 37.46 -42.31
N GLU A 357 -43.39 36.15 -42.10
CA GLU A 357 -43.93 35.57 -40.87
C GLU A 357 -43.05 35.91 -39.66
N GLU A 358 -41.72 35.81 -39.80
CA GLU A 358 -40.79 36.23 -38.75
C GLU A 358 -40.90 37.72 -38.46
N MET A 359 -41.06 38.58 -39.48
CA MET A 359 -41.27 40.01 -39.27
C MET A 359 -42.54 40.25 -38.46
N ASP A 360 -43.65 39.61 -38.83
CA ASP A 360 -44.92 39.77 -38.15
C ASP A 360 -44.86 39.21 -36.71
N ASP A 361 -44.21 38.07 -36.48
CA ASP A 361 -44.01 37.50 -35.15
C ASP A 361 -43.08 38.36 -34.27
N TRP A 362 -41.99 38.91 -34.84
CA TRP A 362 -41.13 39.87 -34.14
C TRP A 362 -41.90 41.16 -33.79
N ILE A 363 -42.67 41.73 -34.71
CA ILE A 363 -43.50 42.92 -34.45
C ILE A 363 -44.52 42.61 -33.34
N ASN A 364 -45.23 41.49 -33.42
CA ASN A 364 -46.22 41.09 -32.43
C ASN A 364 -45.59 40.89 -31.04
N CYS A 365 -44.47 40.15 -30.95
CA CYS A 365 -43.77 39.96 -29.68
C CYS A 365 -43.24 41.27 -29.09
N LEU A 366 -42.66 42.16 -29.92
CA LEU A 366 -42.16 43.46 -29.46
C LEU A 366 -43.30 44.41 -29.03
N GLN A 367 -44.43 44.41 -29.74
CA GLN A 367 -45.60 45.19 -29.36
C GLN A 367 -46.23 44.68 -28.06
N THR A 368 -46.33 43.36 -27.88
CA THR A 368 -46.83 42.78 -26.62
C THR A 368 -45.86 43.08 -25.47
N ALA A 369 -44.56 42.89 -25.66
CA ALA A 369 -43.56 43.24 -24.65
C ALA A 369 -43.56 44.74 -24.31
N ALA A 370 -43.79 45.62 -25.29
CA ALA A 370 -43.94 47.05 -25.07
C ALA A 370 -45.23 47.39 -24.29
N LYS A 371 -46.35 46.70 -24.55
CA LYS A 371 -47.59 46.82 -23.78
C LYS A 371 -47.39 46.33 -22.35
N ASP A 372 -46.81 45.16 -22.15
CA ASP A 372 -46.55 44.57 -20.83
C ASP A 372 -45.62 45.48 -20.00
N ALA A 373 -44.60 46.08 -20.63
CA ALA A 373 -43.71 47.04 -19.99
C ALA A 373 -44.41 48.33 -19.53
N ILE A 374 -45.55 48.70 -20.13
CA ILE A 374 -46.40 49.85 -19.73
C ILE A 374 -47.30 49.46 -18.55
N TYR A 375 -47.87 48.25 -18.56
CA TYR A 375 -48.78 47.78 -17.51
C TYR A 375 -48.08 47.25 -16.24
N ALA A 376 -46.78 46.97 -16.31
CA ALA A 376 -45.98 46.51 -15.17
C ALA A 376 -45.99 47.46 -13.94
N ASP A 377 -46.38 48.73 -14.09
CA ASP A 377 -46.51 49.70 -12.98
C ASP A 377 -47.90 49.71 -12.31
N GLN A 378 -48.91 48.98 -12.82
CA GLN A 378 -50.29 49.04 -12.31
C GLN A 378 -50.77 47.84 -11.46
N MET A 379 -49.89 46.92 -11.05
CA MET A 379 -50.24 45.93 -10.01
C MET A 379 -49.30 45.99 -8.79
N PRO A 380 -49.85 45.97 -7.55
CA PRO A 380 -49.03 45.90 -6.35
C PRO A 380 -48.26 44.58 -6.32
N LYS A 381 -46.94 44.65 -6.09
CA LYS A 381 -46.14 43.49 -5.69
C LYS A 381 -46.67 42.98 -4.35
N LEU A 382 -47.48 41.93 -4.39
CA LEU A 382 -47.79 41.14 -3.21
C LEU A 382 -46.54 40.37 -2.80
N ILE A 383 -46.20 40.57 -1.54
CA ILE A 383 -45.18 39.90 -0.76
C ILE A 383 -45.42 38.38 -0.84
N SER A 384 -44.42 37.63 -1.30
CA SER A 384 -44.26 36.23 -0.91
C SER A 384 -42.95 36.13 -0.15
N ASP A 385 -43.05 36.27 1.17
CA ASP A 385 -42.04 35.87 2.13
C ASP A 385 -41.78 34.37 1.99
N SER A 386 -40.58 34.00 1.56
CA SER A 386 -39.91 32.77 1.98
C SER A 386 -38.46 32.80 1.46
N ASN A 387 -37.56 33.30 2.30
CA ASN A 387 -36.31 32.63 2.67
C ASN A 387 -35.39 33.60 3.42
N ASN A 388 -35.64 33.72 4.72
CA ASN A 388 -34.57 33.88 5.69
C ASN A 388 -33.90 32.52 5.88
N LEU A 389 -32.63 32.36 5.49
CA LEU A 389 -31.57 32.03 6.44
C LEU A 389 -30.18 32.11 5.79
N GLN A 390 -29.44 33.14 6.23
CA GLN A 390 -28.03 33.13 6.65
C GLN A 390 -26.91 32.72 5.68
N GLY A 391 -26.00 33.69 5.48
CA GLY A 391 -24.63 33.50 5.03
C GLY A 391 -23.81 34.77 5.18
N ILE A 392 -23.71 35.28 6.41
CA ILE A 392 -22.78 36.38 6.75
C ILE A 392 -21.37 35.79 6.89
N SER A 393 -20.47 36.39 6.12
CA SER A 393 -19.02 36.47 6.23
C SER A 393 -18.43 36.32 7.63
N GLN A 394 -17.31 35.60 7.75
CA GLN A 394 -16.00 36.23 7.96
C GLN A 394 -14.91 35.15 8.03
N GLU A 395 -13.98 35.24 7.08
CA GLU A 395 -12.62 34.73 7.21
C GLU A 395 -11.83 35.57 8.24
N ASP A 396 -10.74 34.95 8.68
CA ASP A 396 -9.59 35.49 9.41
C ASP A 396 -9.70 35.60 10.93
N THR A 397 -9.33 34.51 11.60
CA THR A 397 -8.08 34.47 12.39
C THR A 397 -7.80 33.05 12.89
N ALA A 398 -6.65 32.50 12.50
CA ALA A 398 -5.78 31.57 13.26
C ALA A 398 -4.99 30.65 12.31
N ASN A 399 -3.97 31.24 11.69
CA ASN A 399 -2.77 30.50 11.33
C ASN A 399 -1.97 30.34 12.63
N GLU A 400 -1.98 29.14 13.20
CA GLU A 400 -0.85 28.47 13.90
C GLU A 400 -1.40 27.25 14.66
N PHE A 401 -0.67 26.13 14.56
CA PHE A 401 -0.97 24.79 15.10
C PHE A 401 -1.97 23.91 14.32
N ASN A 402 -1.48 23.29 13.24
CA ASN A 402 -2.00 21.98 12.82
C ASN A 402 -0.93 21.16 12.07
N LEU A 403 -0.05 20.50 12.83
CA LEU A 403 0.89 19.48 12.32
C LEU A 403 0.50 18.04 12.72
N ASN A 404 -0.63 17.82 13.41
CA ASN A 404 -0.99 16.49 13.93
C ASN A 404 -2.32 15.89 13.42
N LYS A 405 -2.92 16.42 12.34
CA LYS A 405 -4.25 15.95 11.89
C LYS A 405 -4.26 14.88 10.80
N LYS A 406 -3.10 14.44 10.27
CA LYS A 406 -3.06 13.46 9.16
C LYS A 406 -2.88 11.99 9.57
N VAL A 407 -2.70 11.69 10.85
CA VAL A 407 -2.57 10.30 11.35
C VAL A 407 -3.94 9.70 11.74
N ASN A 408 -4.95 10.53 12.03
CA ASN A 408 -6.22 10.04 12.59
C ASN A 408 -7.23 9.54 11.54
N ASP A 409 -7.14 9.94 10.27
CA ASP A 409 -8.21 9.68 9.29
C ASP A 409 -8.25 8.22 8.77
N GLU A 410 -7.12 7.50 8.76
CA GLU A 410 -7.06 6.08 8.38
C GLU A 410 -7.51 5.14 9.52
N GLU A 411 -7.17 5.46 10.78
CA GLU A 411 -7.72 4.76 11.95
C GLU A 411 -9.25 4.96 12.06
N THR A 412 -9.77 6.14 11.70
CA THR A 412 -11.22 6.38 11.80
C THR A 412 -12.05 5.57 10.79
N LEU A 413 -11.50 5.26 9.62
CA LEU A 413 -12.21 4.51 8.57
C LEU A 413 -12.32 3.01 8.91
N ASN A 414 -11.23 2.43 9.45
CA ASN A 414 -11.20 1.04 9.91
C ASN A 414 -12.01 0.83 11.20
N SER A 415 -12.04 1.86 12.06
CA SER A 415 -12.88 1.90 13.27
C SER A 415 -14.39 1.92 12.94
N LYS A 416 -14.81 2.64 11.90
CA LYS A 416 -16.23 2.70 11.48
C LYS A 416 -16.77 1.37 10.95
N GLN A 417 -15.96 0.59 10.24
CA GLN A 417 -16.33 -0.76 9.76
C GLN A 417 -16.31 -1.83 10.87
N SER A 418 -15.51 -1.62 11.92
CA SER A 418 -15.43 -2.54 13.07
C SER A 418 -16.59 -2.32 14.04
N ILE A 419 -17.00 -1.07 14.27
CA ILE A 419 -18.14 -0.71 15.11
C ILE A 419 -19.46 -1.22 14.53
N SER A 420 -19.64 -1.20 13.21
CA SER A 420 -20.87 -1.72 12.57
C SER A 420 -21.06 -3.22 12.82
N LYS A 421 -19.98 -4.01 12.80
CA LYS A 421 -20.02 -5.46 13.10
C LYS A 421 -20.28 -5.74 14.59
N ILE A 422 -19.69 -4.97 15.49
CA ILE A 422 -19.92 -5.10 16.94
C ILE A 422 -21.37 -4.75 17.30
N ARG A 423 -21.97 -3.77 16.61
CA ARG A 423 -23.36 -3.36 16.81
C ARG A 423 -24.38 -4.43 16.44
N GLU A 424 -24.06 -5.33 15.51
CA GLU A 424 -24.91 -6.46 15.13
C GLU A 424 -24.96 -7.57 16.19
N LEU A 425 -24.10 -7.54 17.21
CA LEU A 425 -24.13 -8.50 18.31
C LEU A 425 -25.32 -8.23 19.25
N PRO A 426 -25.99 -9.29 19.74
CA PRO A 426 -27.19 -9.14 20.57
C PRO A 426 -26.88 -8.35 21.85
N GLY A 427 -27.59 -7.22 22.03
CA GLY A 427 -27.47 -6.35 23.20
C GLY A 427 -26.54 -5.15 23.07
N ASN A 428 -25.95 -4.93 21.90
CA ASN A 428 -25.15 -3.73 21.59
C ASN A 428 -25.98 -2.62 20.92
N ASP A 429 -27.31 -2.75 20.86
CA ASP A 429 -28.26 -1.73 20.42
C ASP A 429 -28.47 -0.61 21.45
N ILE A 430 -28.12 -0.89 22.71
CA ILE A 430 -28.18 0.04 23.85
C ILE A 430 -26.85 0.07 24.61
N CYS A 431 -26.57 1.20 25.25
CA CYS A 431 -25.36 1.39 26.06
C CYS A 431 -25.32 0.39 27.23
N ALA A 432 -24.15 -0.22 27.45
CA ALA A 432 -23.94 -1.18 28.53
C ALA A 432 -24.43 -0.74 29.91
N ASP A 433 -24.14 0.52 30.26
CA ASP A 433 -24.30 1.07 31.61
C ASP A 433 -25.62 1.81 31.81
N CYS A 434 -25.85 2.88 31.03
CA CYS A 434 -27.05 3.72 31.17
C CYS A 434 -28.20 3.31 30.23
N LYS A 435 -28.05 2.22 29.46
CA LYS A 435 -29.04 1.71 28.50
C LYS A 435 -29.51 2.72 27.43
N CYS A 436 -28.79 3.84 27.24
CA CYS A 436 -29.14 4.82 26.22
C CYS A 436 -29.04 4.20 24.81
N LYS A 437 -29.86 4.69 23.88
CA LYS A 437 -29.88 4.17 22.51
C LYS A 437 -28.63 4.62 21.74
N ASP A 438 -28.26 3.81 20.75
CA ASP A 438 -27.26 4.13 19.71
C ASP A 438 -25.83 4.44 20.25
N PRO A 439 -25.25 3.59 21.13
CA PRO A 439 -23.91 3.79 21.67
C PRO A 439 -22.82 3.74 20.57
N GLN A 440 -21.84 4.63 20.63
CA GLN A 440 -20.86 4.88 19.55
C GLN A 440 -19.43 4.43 19.87
N TRP A 441 -19.16 3.97 21.09
CA TRP A 441 -17.81 3.62 21.50
C TRP A 441 -17.69 2.19 22.00
N ALA A 442 -16.68 1.49 21.51
CA ALA A 442 -16.49 0.07 21.78
C ALA A 442 -15.46 -0.18 22.88
N SER A 443 -15.79 -1.06 23.84
CA SER A 443 -14.81 -1.68 24.72
C SER A 443 -14.25 -2.92 24.02
N THR A 444 -12.99 -2.87 23.61
CA THR A 444 -12.34 -3.92 22.79
C THR A 444 -12.16 -5.25 23.54
N ASN A 445 -11.99 -5.21 24.86
CA ASN A 445 -11.82 -6.37 25.73
C ASN A 445 -13.09 -7.16 26.06
N PHE A 446 -14.27 -6.61 25.81
CA PHE A 446 -15.55 -7.31 26.05
C PHE A 446 -16.46 -7.36 24.82
N GLY A 447 -16.14 -6.62 23.75
CA GLY A 447 -16.94 -6.56 22.52
C GLY A 447 -18.27 -5.81 22.69
N THR A 448 -18.25 -4.65 23.35
CA THR A 448 -19.46 -4.01 23.87
C THR A 448 -19.53 -2.52 23.57
N LEU A 449 -20.73 -1.94 23.50
CA LEU A 449 -20.90 -0.52 23.15
C LEU A 449 -21.35 0.37 24.33
N LEU A 450 -20.69 1.51 24.44
CA LEU A 450 -20.87 2.56 25.44
C LEU A 450 -21.23 3.90 24.79
N CYS A 451 -21.92 4.76 25.53
CA CYS A 451 -22.24 6.12 25.09
C CYS A 451 -21.13 7.13 25.40
N ILE A 452 -21.26 8.30 24.75
CA ILE A 452 -20.89 9.65 25.19
C ILE A 452 -20.24 9.79 26.58
N GLU A 453 -21.09 9.51 27.53
CA GLU A 453 -20.92 9.99 28.88
C GLU A 453 -20.35 8.85 29.74
N CYS A 454 -20.84 7.62 29.53
CA CYS A 454 -20.33 6.43 30.20
C CYS A 454 -18.89 6.10 29.81
N SER A 455 -18.52 6.17 28.52
CA SER A 455 -17.13 5.90 28.14
C SER A 455 -16.15 6.96 28.68
N GLY A 456 -16.61 8.20 28.86
CA GLY A 456 -15.82 9.28 29.47
C GLY A 456 -15.49 9.00 30.94
N ILE A 457 -16.35 8.25 31.63
CA ILE A 457 -16.17 7.81 33.02
C ILE A 457 -15.26 6.57 33.09
N HIS A 458 -15.41 5.62 32.17
CA HIS A 458 -14.50 4.46 32.07
C HIS A 458 -13.06 4.87 31.78
N ARG A 459 -12.86 5.93 30.98
CA ARG A 459 -11.52 6.52 30.75
C ARG A 459 -10.83 7.00 32.04
N SER A 460 -11.58 7.38 33.07
CA SER A 460 -11.04 7.75 34.38
C SER A 460 -10.87 6.57 35.35
N LEU A 461 -11.46 5.41 35.07
CA LEU A 461 -11.48 4.23 35.96
C LEU A 461 -10.65 3.04 35.43
N GLY A 462 -10.11 3.12 34.21
CA GLY A 462 -9.43 2.02 33.53
C GLY A 462 -10.38 1.24 32.61
N VAL A 463 -9.92 0.87 31.42
CA VAL A 463 -10.79 0.30 30.36
C VAL A 463 -11.12 -1.15 30.60
N HIS A 464 -12.28 -1.38 31.20
CA HIS A 464 -13.01 -2.63 31.14
C HIS A 464 -14.49 -2.26 30.93
N LEU A 465 -15.28 -3.03 30.15
CA LEU A 465 -16.66 -3.49 30.49
C LEU A 465 -17.81 -3.30 29.46
N GLY A 466 -18.59 -4.39 29.26
CA GLY A 466 -20.07 -4.47 29.43
C GLY A 466 -21.02 -4.76 28.23
N ASN A 467 -21.48 -6.00 27.98
CA ASN A 467 -22.66 -6.36 27.11
C ASN A 467 -23.69 -7.17 27.92
N ILE A 468 -24.76 -7.72 27.31
CA ILE A 468 -25.78 -8.53 28.01
C ILE A 468 -25.18 -9.65 28.86
N LYS A 469 -24.15 -10.37 28.38
CA LYS A 469 -23.53 -11.47 29.13
C LYS A 469 -22.71 -10.96 30.32
N THR A 470 -21.95 -9.88 30.13
CA THR A 470 -21.21 -9.23 31.23
C THR A 470 -22.15 -8.63 32.26
N ASN A 471 -23.25 -8.01 31.81
CA ASN A 471 -24.26 -7.43 32.69
C ASN A 471 -24.95 -8.52 33.52
N LYS A 472 -25.21 -9.71 32.97
CA LYS A 472 -25.70 -10.85 33.76
C LYS A 472 -24.76 -11.27 34.91
N ILE A 473 -23.47 -10.97 34.83
CA ILE A 473 -22.47 -11.27 35.87
C ILE A 473 -22.38 -10.10 36.85
N TYR A 474 -22.15 -8.89 36.35
CA TYR A 474 -21.90 -7.68 37.13
C TYR A 474 -23.16 -6.97 37.64
N GLU A 475 -24.35 -7.38 37.22
CA GLU A 475 -25.66 -6.88 37.67
C GLU A 475 -26.51 -8.01 38.25
N ALA A 476 -25.91 -9.16 38.59
CA ALA A 476 -26.64 -10.38 38.97
C ALA A 476 -27.57 -10.21 40.19
N LYS A 477 -27.27 -9.28 41.11
CA LYS A 477 -28.12 -8.92 42.27
C LYS A 477 -29.18 -7.86 41.95
N LEU A 478 -29.14 -7.24 40.77
CA LEU A 478 -30.14 -6.27 40.34
C LEU A 478 -31.29 -7.06 39.68
N ASP A 479 -32.30 -7.41 40.48
CA ASP A 479 -33.55 -7.96 39.93
C ASP A 479 -34.10 -6.98 38.88
N GLY A 480 -34.57 -7.51 37.75
CA GLY A 480 -34.94 -6.78 36.52
C GLY A 480 -36.10 -5.78 36.65
N ASN A 481 -36.36 -5.25 37.84
CA ASN A 481 -37.36 -4.23 38.17
C ASN A 481 -36.85 -3.24 39.23
N SER A 482 -35.54 -2.93 39.25
CA SER A 482 -35.02 -1.84 40.06
C SER A 482 -35.45 -0.50 39.46
N GLU A 483 -36.32 0.24 40.16
CA GLU A 483 -36.73 1.65 39.85
C GLU A 483 -35.56 2.57 39.48
N ARG A 484 -34.33 2.18 39.84
CA ARG A 484 -33.09 2.89 39.56
C ARG A 484 -32.70 2.88 38.08
N LEU A 485 -32.92 1.79 37.33
CA LEU A 485 -32.54 1.68 35.91
C LEU A 485 -33.56 2.32 34.95
N ASP A 486 -34.84 2.42 35.34
CA ASP A 486 -35.89 3.01 34.50
C ASP A 486 -35.68 4.51 34.25
N ASN A 487 -34.98 5.20 35.17
CA ASN A 487 -34.59 6.61 35.04
C ASN A 487 -33.14 6.81 34.55
N SER A 488 -32.48 5.77 34.02
CA SER A 488 -31.08 5.87 33.56
C SER A 488 -30.83 6.91 32.45
N SER A 489 -31.88 7.28 31.72
CA SER A 489 -31.86 8.34 30.71
C SER A 489 -31.77 9.76 31.30
N SER A 490 -32.11 9.96 32.58
CA SER A 490 -32.05 11.26 33.26
C SER A 490 -30.89 11.41 34.24
N TRP A 491 -30.03 10.39 34.35
CA TRP A 491 -28.88 10.41 35.26
C TRP A 491 -27.92 11.55 34.93
N GLU A 492 -27.51 12.30 35.95
CA GLU A 492 -26.43 13.27 35.83
C GLU A 492 -25.07 12.54 35.80
N ARG A 493 -23.99 13.26 35.46
CA ARG A 493 -22.64 12.67 35.37
C ARG A 493 -22.23 11.97 36.67
N ALA A 494 -22.54 12.56 37.83
CA ALA A 494 -22.19 12.00 39.14
C ALA A 494 -22.93 10.68 39.44
N ASP A 495 -24.20 10.55 39.03
CA ASP A 495 -24.96 9.32 39.22
C ASP A 495 -24.43 8.18 38.36
N ARG A 496 -24.06 8.48 37.11
CA ARG A 496 -23.40 7.53 36.20
C ARG A 496 -22.06 7.07 36.76
N GLU A 497 -21.26 8.00 37.26
CA GLU A 497 -19.95 7.71 37.83
C GLU A 497 -20.06 6.83 39.06
N LYS A 498 -21.02 7.13 39.95
CA LYS A 498 -21.31 6.32 41.11
C LYS A 498 -21.76 4.91 40.71
N PHE A 499 -22.71 4.76 39.79
CA PHE A 499 -23.19 3.45 39.35
C PHE A 499 -22.08 2.60 38.72
N ILE A 500 -21.28 3.18 37.84
CA ILE A 500 -20.14 2.51 37.20
C ILE A 500 -19.12 2.07 38.26
N THR A 501 -18.82 2.95 39.22
CA THR A 501 -17.91 2.63 40.33
C THR A 501 -18.45 1.50 41.20
N ASP A 502 -19.72 1.57 41.61
CA ASP A 502 -20.37 0.56 42.45
C ASP A 502 -20.43 -0.81 41.74
N LYS A 503 -20.70 -0.82 40.43
CA LYS A 503 -20.81 -2.03 39.61
C LYS A 503 -19.46 -2.73 39.37
N TYR A 504 -18.40 -1.97 39.14
CA TYR A 504 -17.18 -2.52 38.57
C TYR A 504 -15.95 -2.41 39.46
N VAL A 505 -15.84 -1.31 40.22
CA VAL A 505 -14.75 -1.11 41.17
C VAL A 505 -15.09 -1.77 42.49
N LYS A 506 -16.29 -1.47 43.01
CA LYS A 506 -16.77 -2.04 44.29
C LYS A 506 -17.48 -3.37 44.12
N LYS A 507 -17.88 -3.73 42.90
CA LYS A 507 -18.48 -5.02 42.54
C LYS A 507 -19.74 -5.36 43.36
N GLU A 508 -20.50 -4.35 43.77
CA GLU A 508 -21.60 -4.47 44.73
C GLU A 508 -22.77 -5.35 44.24
N PHE A 509 -22.92 -5.46 42.92
CA PHE A 509 -24.06 -6.15 42.30
C PHE A 509 -23.74 -7.56 41.78
N ILE A 510 -22.54 -8.08 42.03
CA ILE A 510 -22.19 -9.45 41.68
C ILE A 510 -22.90 -10.42 42.64
N ASN A 511 -23.37 -11.56 42.13
CA ASN A 511 -23.91 -12.62 42.98
C ASN A 511 -22.75 -13.30 43.72
N THR A 512 -22.67 -13.07 45.02
CA THR A 512 -21.58 -13.55 45.88
C THR A 512 -21.99 -14.75 46.74
N ASN A 513 -23.07 -15.46 46.40
CA ASN A 513 -23.48 -16.65 47.17
C ASN A 513 -22.39 -17.75 47.31
N ASP A 514 -21.27 -17.62 46.57
CA ASP A 514 -20.03 -18.42 46.67
C ASP A 514 -18.93 -17.78 47.57
N ASP A 515 -19.26 -16.83 48.45
CA ASP A 515 -18.33 -16.10 49.36
C ASP A 515 -17.44 -16.98 50.28
N ASN A 516 -17.60 -18.30 50.25
CA ASN A 516 -16.78 -19.27 50.99
C ASN A 516 -15.83 -20.09 50.10
N GLU A 517 -15.71 -19.81 48.80
CA GLU A 517 -14.73 -20.49 47.96
C GLU A 517 -13.31 -19.95 48.23
N ASP A 518 -12.40 -20.85 48.61
CA ASP A 518 -10.98 -20.55 48.81
C ASP A 518 -10.38 -19.88 47.55
N PRO A 519 -9.53 -18.84 47.67
CA PRO A 519 -8.90 -18.18 46.54
C PRO A 519 -8.21 -19.14 45.55
N VAL A 520 -7.68 -20.27 46.02
CA VAL A 520 -7.10 -21.31 45.18
C VAL A 520 -8.15 -21.95 44.27
N THR A 521 -9.36 -22.18 44.75
CA THR A 521 -10.48 -22.74 43.97
C THR A 521 -10.91 -21.80 42.85
N ILE A 522 -11.06 -20.50 43.15
CA ILE A 522 -11.43 -19.46 42.17
C ILE A 522 -10.36 -19.35 41.08
N ASN A 523 -9.09 -19.36 41.47
CA ASN A 523 -7.97 -19.31 40.53
C ASN A 523 -7.85 -20.56 39.67
N LEU A 524 -8.06 -21.75 40.25
CA LEU A 524 -8.06 -23.01 39.53
C LEU A 524 -9.24 -23.09 38.54
N ALA A 525 -10.42 -22.62 38.95
CA ALA A 525 -11.60 -22.51 38.09
C ALA A 525 -11.35 -21.55 36.92
N PHE A 526 -10.73 -20.39 37.17
CA PHE A 526 -10.30 -19.47 36.11
C PHE A 526 -9.31 -20.13 35.14
N TRP A 527 -8.24 -20.74 35.67
CA TRP A 527 -7.23 -21.41 34.86
C TRP A 527 -7.84 -22.51 33.99
N LYS A 528 -8.77 -23.29 34.55
CA LYS A 528 -9.49 -24.35 33.83
C LYS A 528 -10.43 -23.79 32.77
N ALA A 529 -11.19 -22.75 33.10
CA ALA A 529 -12.07 -22.08 32.14
C ALA A 529 -11.28 -21.53 30.95
N MET A 530 -10.10 -20.94 31.19
CA MET A 530 -9.21 -20.50 30.12
C MET A 530 -8.61 -21.67 29.31
N SER A 531 -8.35 -22.81 29.96
CA SER A 531 -7.91 -24.03 29.28
C SER A 531 -9.02 -24.61 28.38
N ASP A 532 -10.28 -24.52 28.81
CA ASP A 532 -11.45 -25.02 28.07
C ASP A 532 -12.04 -23.96 27.10
N SER A 533 -11.39 -22.80 26.98
CA SER A 533 -11.83 -21.64 26.17
C SER A 533 -13.23 -21.11 26.55
N ASP A 534 -13.64 -21.29 27.80
CA ASP A 534 -14.89 -20.75 28.36
C ASP A 534 -14.67 -19.34 28.92
N PHE A 535 -14.76 -18.35 28.04
CA PHE A 535 -14.57 -16.95 28.38
C PHE A 535 -15.65 -16.38 29.32
N VAL A 536 -16.82 -17.01 29.40
CA VAL A 536 -17.91 -16.53 30.28
C VAL A 536 -17.60 -16.93 31.72
N GLU A 537 -17.20 -18.18 31.94
CA GLU A 537 -16.79 -18.65 33.27
C GLU A 537 -15.46 -18.02 33.68
N ALA A 538 -14.51 -17.83 32.76
CA ALA A 538 -13.28 -17.09 33.04
C ALA A 538 -13.58 -15.66 33.52
N LEU A 539 -14.52 -14.97 32.86
CA LEU A 539 -14.94 -13.63 33.26
C LEU A 539 -15.65 -13.61 34.63
N ARG A 540 -16.47 -14.63 34.92
CA ARG A 540 -17.10 -14.77 36.23
C ARG A 540 -16.04 -14.89 37.32
N ASN A 541 -15.03 -15.75 37.14
CA ASN A 541 -13.96 -15.93 38.13
C ASN A 541 -13.09 -14.67 38.29
N LEU A 542 -12.80 -13.93 37.20
CA LEU A 542 -12.14 -12.61 37.30
C LEU A 542 -12.97 -11.60 38.08
N SER A 543 -14.30 -11.64 37.91
CA SER A 543 -15.22 -10.79 38.67
C SER A 543 -15.17 -11.11 40.18
N LEU A 544 -14.95 -12.37 40.55
CA LEU A 544 -14.74 -12.83 41.93
C LEU A 544 -13.32 -12.58 42.47
N GLY A 545 -12.41 -12.07 41.65
CA GLY A 545 -11.05 -11.72 42.07
C GLY A 545 -9.97 -12.75 41.73
N ALA A 546 -10.20 -13.63 40.75
CA ALA A 546 -9.15 -14.49 40.21
C ALA A 546 -7.93 -13.65 39.76
N ASN A 547 -6.75 -14.15 40.07
CA ASN A 547 -5.48 -13.63 39.60
C ASN A 547 -5.17 -14.22 38.21
N VAL A 548 -5.06 -13.34 37.21
CA VAL A 548 -4.76 -13.70 35.81
C VAL A 548 -3.42 -14.44 35.67
N ASP A 549 -2.46 -14.09 36.53
CA ASP A 549 -1.11 -14.65 36.55
C ASP A 549 -0.96 -15.83 37.53
N TRP A 550 -2.07 -16.36 38.05
CA TRP A 550 -2.03 -17.51 38.94
C TRP A 550 -1.39 -18.72 38.26
N LYS A 551 -0.53 -19.41 39.02
CA LYS A 551 0.22 -20.56 38.55
C LYS A 551 -0.37 -21.84 39.11
N ASN A 552 -0.72 -22.76 38.22
CA ASN A 552 -1.22 -24.06 38.62
C ASN A 552 -0.06 -24.95 39.08
N GLU A 553 0.08 -25.12 40.40
CA GLU A 553 1.14 -25.96 41.00
C GLU A 553 1.05 -27.44 40.57
N GLN A 554 -0.15 -27.93 40.26
CA GLN A 554 -0.36 -29.31 39.81
C GLN A 554 0.09 -29.52 38.35
N GLU A 555 0.10 -28.44 37.56
CA GLU A 555 0.43 -28.43 36.13
C GLU A 555 1.72 -27.61 35.89
N ASN A 556 2.82 -28.04 36.50
CA ASN A 556 4.17 -27.48 36.31
C ASN A 556 4.31 -25.97 36.61
N SER A 557 3.47 -25.41 37.49
CA SER A 557 3.42 -23.96 37.77
C SER A 557 3.13 -23.13 36.51
N THR A 558 2.31 -23.66 35.60
CA THR A 558 1.94 -22.96 34.36
C THR A 558 0.81 -21.95 34.60
N THR A 559 0.89 -20.78 33.97
CA THR A 559 -0.18 -19.78 33.95
C THR A 559 -1.20 -20.13 32.87
N ALA A 560 -2.35 -19.45 32.88
CA ALA A 560 -3.34 -19.58 31.81
C ALA A 560 -2.74 -19.20 30.44
N LEU A 561 -1.79 -18.25 30.39
CA LEU A 561 -1.12 -17.85 29.15
C LEU A 561 -0.23 -18.95 28.59
N HIS A 562 0.51 -19.68 29.44
CA HIS A 562 1.31 -20.83 29.01
C HIS A 562 0.44 -21.90 28.34
N GLN A 563 -0.71 -22.23 28.95
CA GLN A 563 -1.64 -23.20 28.37
C GLN A 563 -2.25 -22.73 27.05
N ALA A 564 -2.64 -21.46 26.97
CA ALA A 564 -3.20 -20.89 25.74
C ALA A 564 -2.18 -20.96 24.58
N ILE A 565 -0.90 -20.72 24.85
CA ILE A 565 0.19 -20.84 23.85
C ILE A 565 0.43 -22.28 23.43
N LEU A 566 0.45 -23.22 24.38
CA LEU A 566 0.61 -24.65 24.07
C LEU A 566 -0.55 -25.19 23.22
N LYS A 567 -1.77 -24.71 23.45
CA LYS A 567 -2.96 -25.05 22.65
C LYS A 567 -3.08 -24.24 21.35
N SER A 568 -2.24 -23.21 21.16
CA SER A 568 -2.33 -22.25 20.06
C SER A 568 -3.72 -21.59 19.96
N ASP A 569 -4.32 -21.24 21.09
CA ASP A 569 -5.62 -20.55 21.15
C ASP A 569 -5.40 -19.03 21.08
N ASP A 570 -5.44 -18.48 19.86
CA ASP A 570 -5.30 -17.05 19.58
C ASP A 570 -6.28 -16.19 20.41
N VAL A 571 -7.51 -16.67 20.63
CA VAL A 571 -8.57 -15.92 21.31
C VAL A 571 -8.28 -15.86 22.81
N ALA A 572 -7.86 -16.98 23.40
CA ALA A 572 -7.45 -17.01 24.80
C ALA A 572 -6.19 -16.18 25.06
N ILE A 573 -5.22 -16.18 24.14
CA ILE A 573 -4.01 -15.36 24.24
C ILE A 573 -4.37 -13.87 24.21
N GLU A 574 -5.16 -13.42 23.24
CA GLU A 574 -5.59 -12.01 23.18
C GLU A 574 -6.42 -11.61 24.40
N PHE A 575 -7.33 -12.48 24.86
CA PHE A 575 -8.10 -12.25 26.08
C PHE A 575 -7.18 -12.01 27.28
N LEU A 576 -6.23 -12.90 27.54
CA LEU A 576 -5.31 -12.79 28.68
C LEU A 576 -4.43 -11.53 28.60
N LEU A 577 -3.92 -11.20 27.41
CA LEU A 577 -3.12 -9.99 27.18
C LEU A 577 -3.95 -8.71 27.40
N LEU A 578 -5.24 -8.72 27.03
CA LEU A 578 -6.17 -7.61 27.30
C LEU A 578 -6.51 -7.45 28.79
N TRP A 579 -6.33 -8.50 29.58
CA TRP A 579 -6.44 -8.49 31.04
C TRP A 579 -5.10 -8.24 31.74
N PHE A 580 -4.11 -7.69 31.02
CA PHE A 580 -2.80 -7.29 31.54
C PHE A 580 -2.02 -8.42 32.23
N CYS A 581 -2.13 -9.65 31.73
CA CYS A 581 -1.29 -10.74 32.22
C CYS A 581 0.20 -10.41 32.07
N ASN A 582 1.01 -10.86 33.01
CA ASN A 582 2.46 -10.72 32.94
C ASN A 582 3.03 -11.73 31.93
N ILE A 583 3.40 -11.22 30.75
CA ILE A 583 3.94 -11.97 29.63
C ILE A 583 5.26 -12.71 29.94
N ASN A 584 5.98 -12.26 30.96
CA ASN A 584 7.30 -12.78 31.34
C ASN A 584 7.24 -13.74 32.55
N GLU A 585 6.05 -14.13 33.01
CA GLU A 585 5.94 -15.18 34.03
C GLU A 585 6.58 -16.47 33.54
N VAL A 586 7.27 -17.15 34.46
CA VAL A 586 7.97 -18.41 34.17
C VAL A 586 7.34 -19.59 34.88
N ASP A 587 7.35 -20.74 34.22
CA ASP A 587 6.97 -22.03 34.79
C ASP A 587 8.10 -22.65 35.64
N ASN A 588 7.89 -23.88 36.13
CA ASN A 588 8.89 -24.61 36.91
C ASN A 588 10.20 -24.93 36.15
N ASN A 589 10.26 -24.82 34.82
CA ASN A 589 11.49 -24.98 34.05
C ASN A 589 12.20 -23.65 33.81
N GLY A 590 11.62 -22.53 34.26
CA GLY A 590 12.08 -21.19 33.94
C GLY A 590 11.63 -20.73 32.55
N TRP A 591 10.67 -21.42 31.92
CA TRP A 591 10.19 -21.06 30.59
C TRP A 591 9.08 -20.03 30.70
N SER A 592 9.23 -18.93 29.96
CA SER A 592 8.17 -17.96 29.73
C SER A 592 7.28 -18.33 28.55
N ALA A 593 6.19 -17.58 28.37
CA ALA A 593 5.35 -17.59 27.19
C ALA A 593 6.15 -17.62 25.88
N LEU A 594 7.21 -16.82 25.80
CA LEU A 594 8.06 -16.74 24.61
C LEU A 594 8.93 -17.99 24.38
N HIS A 595 9.38 -18.66 25.44
CA HIS A 595 10.09 -19.94 25.33
C HIS A 595 9.17 -21.04 24.78
N HIS A 596 7.94 -21.11 25.29
CA HIS A 596 6.93 -22.03 24.78
C HIS A 596 6.59 -21.73 23.32
N ALA A 597 6.39 -20.45 22.96
CA ALA A 597 6.13 -20.04 21.57
C ALA A 597 7.32 -20.35 20.62
N ALA A 598 8.56 -20.20 21.09
CA ALA A 598 9.76 -20.56 20.33
C ALA A 598 9.85 -22.06 20.03
N ALA A 599 9.28 -22.89 20.91
CA ALA A 599 9.21 -24.34 20.73
C ALA A 599 8.07 -24.79 19.80
N THR A 600 6.98 -24.03 19.65
CA THR A 600 5.74 -24.48 18.96
C THR A 600 5.68 -24.24 17.45
N ASN A 601 6.77 -23.85 16.78
CA ASN A 601 6.83 -23.51 15.34
C ASN A 601 5.71 -22.55 14.86
N ASN A 602 5.11 -21.78 15.77
CA ASN A 602 4.05 -20.84 15.48
C ASN A 602 4.61 -19.43 15.54
N ALA A 603 5.19 -18.99 14.42
CA ALA A 603 5.80 -17.67 14.32
C ALA A 603 4.80 -16.55 14.62
N ARG A 604 3.51 -16.71 14.29
CA ARG A 604 2.49 -15.69 14.60
C ARG A 604 2.44 -15.37 16.09
N LEU A 605 2.37 -16.40 16.93
CA LEU A 605 2.32 -16.24 18.38
C LEU A 605 3.59 -15.60 18.91
N LEU A 606 4.73 -16.07 18.41
CA LEU A 606 6.03 -15.52 18.79
C LEU A 606 6.12 -14.01 18.52
N LEU A 607 5.57 -13.55 17.39
CA LEU A 607 5.52 -12.14 17.01
C LEU A 607 4.56 -11.33 17.86
N THR A 608 3.35 -11.84 18.10
CA THR A 608 2.37 -11.20 18.99
C THR A 608 2.98 -10.94 20.36
N LEU A 609 3.70 -11.91 20.92
CA LEU A 609 4.36 -11.77 22.21
C LEU A 609 5.50 -10.74 22.17
N MET A 610 6.32 -10.73 21.12
CA MET A 610 7.40 -9.74 20.95
C MET A 610 6.88 -8.31 20.81
N LYS A 611 5.79 -8.10 20.06
CA LYS A 611 5.12 -6.79 19.94
C LYS A 611 4.61 -6.27 21.29
N ARG A 612 4.20 -7.18 22.18
CA ARG A 612 3.78 -6.88 23.56
C ARG A 612 4.95 -6.79 24.55
N GLN A 613 6.18 -6.59 24.04
CA GLN A 613 7.40 -6.41 24.82
C GLN A 613 7.79 -7.61 25.69
N ALA A 614 7.53 -8.84 25.23
CA ALA A 614 8.09 -10.04 25.86
C ALA A 614 9.63 -9.97 25.90
N ASP A 615 10.22 -10.41 27.01
CA ASP A 615 11.67 -10.39 27.19
C ASP A 615 12.33 -11.55 26.41
N ILE A 616 12.94 -11.19 25.29
CA ILE A 616 13.68 -12.11 24.42
C ILE A 616 15.01 -12.58 25.02
N GLN A 617 15.50 -11.95 26.09
CA GLN A 617 16.77 -12.28 26.75
C GLN A 617 16.58 -13.05 28.07
N LEU A 618 15.33 -13.35 28.43
CA LEU A 618 15.02 -14.13 29.62
C LEU A 618 15.62 -15.52 29.50
N LYS A 619 16.34 -15.96 30.53
CA LYS A 619 17.02 -17.26 30.55
C LYS A 619 16.22 -18.27 31.34
N ASP A 620 16.11 -19.49 30.80
CA ASP A 620 15.58 -20.63 31.54
C ASP A 620 16.55 -21.13 32.63
N LYS A 621 16.16 -22.19 33.36
CA LYS A 621 17.00 -22.81 34.40
C LYS A 621 18.31 -23.41 33.86
N ASN A 622 18.40 -23.67 32.56
CA ASN A 622 19.60 -24.17 31.88
C ASN A 622 20.46 -23.04 31.30
N GLY A 623 20.05 -21.77 31.47
CA GLY A 623 20.73 -20.60 30.92
C GLY A 623 20.43 -20.32 29.45
N LYS A 624 19.45 -21.00 28.85
CA LYS A 624 19.05 -20.85 27.44
C LYS A 624 18.03 -19.74 27.28
N ILE A 625 18.15 -18.96 26.22
CA ILE A 625 17.14 -17.96 25.82
C ILE A 625 16.14 -18.56 24.81
N PRO A 626 15.00 -17.92 24.52
CA PRO A 626 14.03 -18.42 23.54
C PRO A 626 14.63 -18.73 22.16
N LEU A 627 15.65 -17.97 21.73
CA LEU A 627 16.37 -18.21 20.47
C LEU A 627 17.10 -19.55 20.47
N ASP A 628 17.75 -19.90 21.58
CA ASP A 628 18.46 -21.19 21.71
C ASP A 628 17.48 -22.34 21.63
N ILE A 629 16.31 -22.22 22.26
CA ILE A 629 15.23 -23.20 22.17
C ILE A 629 14.72 -23.35 20.73
N ALA A 630 14.51 -22.23 20.01
CA ALA A 630 14.11 -22.27 18.60
C ALA A 630 15.15 -22.98 17.70
N VAL A 631 16.44 -22.76 17.96
CA VAL A 631 17.55 -23.40 17.23
C VAL A 631 17.59 -24.91 17.54
N GLU A 632 17.49 -25.30 18.81
CA GLU A 632 17.49 -26.71 19.22
C GLU A 632 16.29 -27.49 18.65
N LYS A 633 15.12 -26.84 18.57
CA LYS A 633 13.91 -27.40 17.96
C LYS A 633 13.89 -27.31 16.43
N GLN A 634 14.91 -26.72 15.82
CA GLN A 634 15.01 -26.51 14.36
C GLN A 634 13.83 -25.73 13.76
N ASN A 635 13.23 -24.82 14.55
CA ASN A 635 12.11 -23.99 14.13
C ASN A 635 12.63 -22.78 13.35
N VAL A 636 12.90 -22.96 12.05
CA VAL A 636 13.51 -21.95 11.17
C VAL A 636 12.75 -20.62 11.21
N GLN A 637 11.43 -20.65 11.24
CA GLN A 637 10.58 -19.45 11.29
C GLN A 637 10.75 -18.68 12.62
N ALA A 638 10.78 -19.40 13.74
CA ALA A 638 11.00 -18.80 15.06
C ALA A 638 12.43 -18.23 15.20
N VAL A 639 13.44 -18.94 14.70
CA VAL A 639 14.84 -18.46 14.66
C VAL A 639 14.97 -17.18 13.85
N THR A 640 14.33 -17.14 12.67
CA THR A 640 14.34 -15.96 11.79
C THR A 640 13.67 -14.77 12.48
N ALA A 641 12.48 -14.96 13.03
CA ALA A 641 11.73 -13.91 13.71
C ALA A 641 12.46 -13.34 14.94
N LEU A 642 13.02 -14.21 15.79
CA LEU A 642 13.78 -13.78 16.98
C LEU A 642 15.08 -13.04 16.60
N ARG A 643 15.81 -13.49 15.56
CA ARG A 643 17.02 -12.82 15.09
C ARG A 643 16.72 -11.45 14.48
N LEU A 644 15.67 -11.35 13.66
CA LEU A 644 15.23 -10.07 13.09
C LEU A 644 14.82 -9.07 14.18
N PHE A 645 14.06 -9.52 15.19
CA PHE A 645 13.63 -8.66 16.29
C PHE A 645 14.79 -8.24 17.21
N GLN A 646 15.75 -9.14 17.47
CA GLN A 646 16.97 -8.80 18.22
C GLN A 646 17.83 -7.77 17.47
N PHE A 647 17.89 -7.87 16.14
CA PHE A 647 18.57 -6.92 15.27
C PHE A 647 17.89 -5.54 15.27
N GLU A 648 16.55 -5.50 15.23
CA GLU A 648 15.76 -4.26 15.33
C GLU A 648 16.02 -3.49 16.64
N ARG A 649 16.12 -4.19 17.78
CA ARG A 649 16.46 -3.59 19.08
C ARG A 649 17.89 -3.04 19.14
N GLN A 650 18.80 -3.54 18.30
CA GLN A 650 20.16 -3.00 18.18
C GLN A 650 20.18 -1.73 17.32
N LEU A 651 19.36 -1.66 16.28
CA LEU A 651 19.22 -0.48 15.40
C LEU A 651 18.53 0.71 16.08
N THR A 652 17.51 0.46 16.90
CA THR A 652 16.74 1.49 17.64
C THR A 652 17.54 2.21 18.75
N ARG A 653 18.78 1.80 19.03
CA ARG A 653 19.74 2.58 19.84
C ARG A 653 20.44 3.70 19.05
N SER A 654 20.30 3.71 17.72
CA SER A 654 20.60 4.86 16.86
C SER A 654 19.28 5.54 16.47
N GLU A 655 19.24 6.86 16.38
CA GLU A 655 18.03 7.70 16.32
C GLU A 655 17.15 7.58 15.03
N TYR A 656 16.83 6.38 14.56
CA TYR A 656 15.85 6.16 13.51
C TYR A 656 14.91 5.00 13.88
N SER A 657 13.71 5.35 14.34
CA SER A 657 12.57 4.42 14.42
C SER A 657 12.15 4.06 12.98
N ILE A 658 12.33 2.79 12.59
CA ILE A 658 11.92 2.26 11.29
C ILE A 658 10.58 1.53 11.45
N PHE A 659 9.51 2.16 10.97
CA PHE A 659 8.27 1.50 10.60
C PHE A 659 8.54 0.60 9.38
N GLY A 660 8.49 -0.72 9.56
CA GLY A 660 8.63 -1.69 8.45
C GLY A 660 8.95 -3.12 8.86
N VAL A 661 9.48 -3.34 10.08
CA VAL A 661 9.79 -4.68 10.58
C VAL A 661 8.54 -5.38 11.12
N ASP A 662 7.57 -4.63 11.65
CA ASP A 662 6.26 -5.16 12.08
C ASP A 662 5.50 -5.97 11.01
N GLU A 663 5.75 -5.65 9.74
CA GLU A 663 5.12 -6.25 8.56
C GLU A 663 5.93 -7.44 8.01
N ALA A 664 7.26 -7.34 8.02
CA ALA A 664 8.15 -8.48 7.78
C ALA A 664 8.00 -9.57 8.85
N LEU A 665 7.77 -9.18 10.10
CA LEU A 665 7.38 -10.08 11.17
C LEU A 665 6.03 -10.74 10.82
N ASN A 666 4.98 -9.96 10.48
CA ASN A 666 3.69 -10.49 10.07
C ASN A 666 3.76 -11.47 8.86
N SER A 667 4.77 -11.39 7.99
CA SER A 667 4.97 -12.35 6.90
C SER A 667 5.29 -13.77 7.34
N VAL A 668 6.06 -13.91 8.43
CA VAL A 668 6.47 -15.20 9.00
C VAL A 668 5.25 -15.92 9.61
N SER A 669 4.19 -15.17 9.93
CA SER A 669 2.96 -15.66 10.56
C SER A 669 1.99 -16.41 9.63
N LYS A 670 2.21 -16.39 8.30
CA LYS A 670 1.32 -17.04 7.32
C LYS A 670 1.69 -18.53 7.15
N PRO A 671 0.82 -19.49 7.53
CA PRO A 671 1.08 -20.90 7.26
C PRO A 671 1.04 -21.19 5.76
N TYR A 672 2.04 -21.91 5.25
CA TYR A 672 2.07 -22.41 3.88
C TYR A 672 1.05 -23.56 3.75
N ASN A 673 -0.22 -23.24 3.45
CA ASN A 673 -1.25 -24.25 3.19
C ASN A 673 -0.98 -24.96 1.86
N ARG A 674 -0.41 -26.15 1.95
CA ARG A 674 -0.36 -27.12 0.85
C ARG A 674 -1.55 -28.06 0.98
N SER A 675 -2.68 -27.70 0.40
CA SER A 675 -3.83 -28.60 0.25
C SER A 675 -4.63 -28.28 -1.01
N SER A 676 -4.24 -28.94 -2.11
CA SER A 676 -5.09 -29.12 -3.28
C SER A 676 -5.63 -30.54 -3.22
N THR A 677 -6.77 -30.73 -2.57
CA THR A 677 -7.61 -31.93 -2.72
C THR A 677 -8.85 -31.55 -3.51
N THR A 678 -8.81 -31.79 -4.81
CA THR A 678 -9.98 -31.81 -5.68
C THR A 678 -10.86 -33.00 -5.30
N SER A 679 -12.05 -32.72 -4.74
CA SER A 679 -13.16 -33.68 -4.71
C SER A 679 -14.13 -33.40 -5.85
N LEU A 680 -14.31 -34.41 -6.71
CA LEU A 680 -15.38 -34.49 -7.71
C LEU A 680 -16.75 -34.48 -7.00
N SER A 681 -17.68 -33.68 -7.51
CA SER A 681 -19.10 -34.03 -7.44
C SER A 681 -19.85 -33.54 -8.68
N THR A 682 -20.74 -34.40 -9.15
CA THR A 682 -21.41 -34.44 -10.46
C THR A 682 -22.80 -33.81 -10.48
N ARG A 683 -23.23 -33.43 -11.71
CA ARG A 683 -24.59 -33.10 -12.24
C ARG A 683 -25.08 -31.66 -12.00
N SER A 684 -25.69 -30.94 -12.96
CA SER A 684 -26.47 -31.30 -14.16
C SER A 684 -26.59 -30.12 -15.16
N ALA A 685 -26.80 -30.43 -16.46
CA ALA A 685 -27.24 -29.51 -17.53
C ALA A 685 -28.79 -29.57 -17.67
N PRO A 686 -29.51 -28.59 -18.27
CA PRO A 686 -29.49 -28.26 -19.72
C PRO A 686 -29.66 -26.72 -19.97
N ALA A 687 -29.71 -26.09 -21.16
CA ALA A 687 -30.13 -26.44 -22.51
C ALA A 687 -29.58 -25.42 -23.57
N THR A 688 -29.53 -25.84 -24.83
CA THR A 688 -29.47 -25.05 -26.09
C THR A 688 -30.56 -25.63 -27.04
N PRO A 689 -30.89 -25.11 -28.26
CA PRO A 689 -30.42 -23.95 -29.06
C PRO A 689 -31.65 -23.14 -29.66
N PRO A 690 -31.63 -22.40 -30.80
CA PRO A 690 -31.37 -22.92 -32.17
C PRO A 690 -30.57 -22.01 -33.13
N SER A 691 -30.08 -22.65 -34.20
CA SER A 691 -29.45 -22.09 -35.41
C SER A 691 -30.48 -21.79 -36.51
N LEU A 692 -30.11 -21.00 -37.55
CA LEU A 692 -30.49 -21.22 -38.97
C LEU A 692 -29.83 -20.19 -39.94
N SER A 693 -29.01 -20.76 -40.84
CA SER A 693 -28.79 -20.51 -42.29
C SER A 693 -29.00 -19.14 -42.98
N ARG A 694 -28.08 -18.84 -43.93
CA ARG A 694 -28.35 -18.01 -45.12
C ARG A 694 -27.57 -18.52 -46.36
N PRO A 695 -28.10 -18.35 -47.61
CA PRO A 695 -27.55 -18.92 -48.84
C PRO A 695 -26.79 -17.92 -49.74
N LEU A 696 -26.12 -18.48 -50.76
CA LEU A 696 -25.31 -17.88 -51.85
C LEU A 696 -26.12 -17.31 -53.03
N LEU A 697 -25.58 -16.27 -53.70
CA LEU A 697 -25.56 -15.96 -55.16
C LEU A 697 -24.87 -14.58 -55.33
N GLY A 698 -23.92 -14.25 -56.23
CA GLY A 698 -23.17 -14.92 -57.31
C GLY A 698 -22.21 -13.91 -57.99
N MET A 699 -21.20 -14.43 -58.72
CA MET A 699 -20.45 -13.86 -59.89
C MET A 699 -19.74 -12.48 -59.74
N GLU A 700 -18.50 -12.18 -60.16
CA GLU A 700 -17.56 -12.56 -61.25
C GLU A 700 -16.15 -12.10 -60.80
N MET A 701 -15.07 -12.91 -60.90
CA MET A 701 -14.07 -13.08 -61.98
C MET A 701 -12.89 -12.08 -62.01
N GLU A 702 -11.75 -12.67 -62.43
CA GLU A 702 -10.40 -12.14 -62.71
C GLU A 702 -9.44 -12.01 -61.51
N GLU A 703 -8.18 -12.43 -61.52
CA GLU A 703 -7.34 -13.45 -62.20
C GLU A 703 -5.89 -13.12 -61.78
N HIS A 704 -5.06 -14.13 -61.45
CA HIS A 704 -3.60 -14.22 -61.64
C HIS A 704 -2.64 -13.12 -61.06
N ASP A 705 -1.41 -13.35 -60.59
CA ASP A 705 -0.52 -14.51 -60.48
C ASP A 705 0.58 -14.20 -59.43
N ASP A 706 0.77 -15.14 -58.50
CA ASP A 706 1.99 -15.90 -58.21
C ASP A 706 3.44 -15.32 -58.29
N ILE A 707 4.19 -15.69 -57.22
CA ILE A 707 5.53 -16.35 -57.23
C ILE A 707 6.83 -15.53 -57.01
N MET A 708 7.34 -15.69 -55.77
CA MET A 708 8.63 -16.30 -55.35
C MET A 708 10.00 -15.65 -55.61
N VAL A 709 10.66 -15.34 -54.46
CA VAL A 709 11.91 -15.95 -53.91
C VAL A 709 13.30 -15.66 -54.54
N ARG A 710 14.25 -15.51 -53.59
CA ARG A 710 15.74 -15.62 -53.61
C ARG A 710 16.51 -14.40 -54.11
N SER A 711 17.74 -14.14 -53.69
CA SER A 711 18.58 -14.36 -52.50
C SER A 711 19.98 -13.87 -52.91
N SER A 712 20.75 -13.38 -51.95
CA SER A 712 22.23 -13.32 -52.00
C SER A 712 22.85 -12.21 -52.85
N VAL A 713 24.06 -11.68 -52.63
CA VAL A 713 25.06 -11.60 -51.54
C VAL A 713 26.05 -10.51 -52.04
N GLU A 714 26.55 -9.70 -51.12
CA GLU A 714 27.78 -8.86 -51.08
C GLU A 714 28.58 -8.45 -52.35
N MET A 715 29.04 -7.19 -52.35
CA MET A 715 30.47 -6.79 -52.46
C MET A 715 30.63 -5.25 -52.37
N LEU A 716 31.48 -4.78 -51.44
CA LEU A 716 32.04 -3.41 -51.31
C LEU A 716 33.20 -3.23 -52.35
N PRO A 717 33.69 -2.03 -52.77
CA PRO A 717 34.38 -1.08 -51.86
C PRO A 717 34.56 0.43 -52.24
N SER A 718 35.06 1.18 -51.24
CA SER A 718 36.09 2.25 -51.28
C SER A 718 35.88 3.63 -51.94
N THR A 719 36.18 4.68 -51.14
CA THR A 719 37.02 5.91 -51.39
C THR A 719 36.45 7.08 -50.55
N SER A 720 37.06 7.51 -49.44
CA SER A 720 38.27 8.34 -49.23
C SER A 720 38.05 9.87 -49.33
N THR A 721 38.40 10.54 -48.22
CA THR A 721 38.94 11.91 -48.05
C THR A 721 38.05 13.08 -47.56
N ASN A 722 38.54 13.62 -46.43
CA ASN A 722 38.69 15.03 -46.04
C ASN A 722 37.58 15.82 -45.33
N ASN A 723 37.79 15.90 -44.00
CA ASN A 723 38.06 17.08 -43.17
C ASN A 723 36.99 18.17 -42.90
N ASN A 724 36.72 18.24 -41.60
CA ASN A 724 36.70 19.39 -40.70
C ASN A 724 35.41 20.20 -40.46
N ASN A 725 35.01 20.05 -39.19
CA ASN A 725 34.51 21.04 -38.24
C ASN A 725 33.07 21.56 -38.36
N GLY A 726 32.29 21.20 -37.34
CA GLY A 726 31.47 22.17 -36.61
C GLY A 726 29.98 21.82 -36.50
N GLY A 727 29.57 21.37 -35.31
CA GLY A 727 28.21 21.59 -34.78
C GLY A 727 27.11 20.68 -35.31
N GLY A 728 26.78 19.63 -34.56
CA GLY A 728 25.63 18.75 -34.83
C GLY A 728 24.62 18.75 -33.69
N LEU A 729 23.48 19.39 -33.93
CA LEU A 729 22.21 19.21 -33.24
C LEU A 729 21.37 18.15 -33.99
N THR A 730 20.76 17.24 -33.22
CA THR A 730 19.61 16.36 -33.53
C THR A 730 19.75 15.10 -34.40
N ASN A 731 18.96 14.10 -33.97
CA ASN A 731 18.45 12.89 -34.65
C ASN A 731 19.27 11.61 -34.59
N LEU A 732 18.83 10.66 -33.75
CA LEU A 732 18.75 9.25 -34.15
C LEU A 732 17.44 8.63 -33.65
N LYS A 733 16.60 8.31 -34.63
CA LYS A 733 15.46 7.37 -34.57
C LYS A 733 15.97 6.01 -34.07
N PHE A 734 15.25 5.41 -33.12
CA PHE A 734 15.28 3.96 -32.95
C PHE A 734 13.89 3.40 -33.28
N SER A 735 13.86 2.66 -34.39
CA SER A 735 12.71 1.89 -34.85
C SER A 735 12.68 0.56 -34.09
N LEU A 736 11.55 0.31 -33.44
CA LEU A 736 11.07 -0.99 -33.02
C LEU A 736 10.90 -1.90 -34.23
N SER A 737 11.53 -3.08 -34.22
CA SER A 737 10.99 -4.32 -34.80
C SER A 737 12.01 -5.45 -34.69
N ASN A 738 11.77 -6.42 -33.79
CA ASN A 738 11.75 -7.86 -34.06
C ASN A 738 12.05 -8.66 -32.79
N LEU A 739 11.00 -9.08 -32.10
CA LEU A 739 10.95 -10.37 -31.41
C LEU A 739 9.48 -10.80 -31.41
N LYS A 740 9.12 -11.65 -32.38
CA LYS A 740 7.81 -12.30 -32.46
C LYS A 740 7.77 -13.42 -31.42
N LEU A 741 6.74 -13.37 -30.58
CA LEU A 741 6.20 -14.49 -29.83
C LEU A 741 5.73 -15.60 -30.77
N SER A 742 6.00 -16.85 -30.40
CA SER A 742 5.17 -18.01 -30.77
C SER A 742 4.98 -18.92 -29.56
N ASN A 743 3.72 -19.34 -29.40
CA ASN A 743 3.08 -20.01 -28.29
C ASN A 743 3.42 -21.51 -28.13
N TYR A 744 3.23 -21.98 -26.88
CA TYR A 744 2.71 -23.29 -26.42
C TYR A 744 3.31 -24.62 -26.91
N GLY A 745 3.89 -25.35 -25.94
CA GLY A 745 3.43 -26.68 -25.50
C GLY A 745 3.88 -27.93 -26.27
N GLN A 746 4.64 -28.82 -25.61
CA GLN A 746 4.24 -30.21 -25.32
C GLN A 746 5.40 -31.03 -24.73
N LEU A 747 5.02 -31.92 -23.80
CA LEU A 747 5.80 -33.05 -23.30
C LEU A 747 6.30 -33.94 -24.44
N HIS A 748 7.49 -34.53 -24.30
CA HIS A 748 7.68 -35.98 -24.40
C HIS A 748 9.08 -36.44 -23.94
N ASP A 749 9.05 -37.54 -23.20
CA ASP A 749 9.98 -38.68 -23.07
C ASP A 749 11.34 -38.69 -23.79
N TYR A 750 12.33 -39.24 -23.08
CA TYR A 750 13.35 -40.26 -23.43
C TYR A 750 14.50 -40.12 -22.40
N GLY A 751 15.05 -41.13 -21.74
CA GLY A 751 14.93 -42.58 -21.80
C GLY A 751 15.83 -43.20 -20.71
N GLN A 752 15.55 -44.46 -20.38
CA GLN A 752 16.13 -45.32 -19.35
C GLN A 752 17.61 -45.69 -19.55
N LEU A 753 18.19 -46.29 -18.47
CA LEU A 753 19.16 -47.41 -18.33
C LEU A 753 20.12 -47.04 -17.16
N ASP A 754 20.38 -47.84 -16.12
CA ASP A 754 20.09 -49.24 -15.78
C ASP A 754 20.28 -49.48 -14.26
N GLN A 755 19.46 -50.40 -13.72
CA GLN A 755 19.71 -51.47 -12.74
C GLN A 755 20.49 -51.22 -11.42
N ASP A 756 19.85 -51.43 -10.26
CA ASP A 756 19.95 -52.71 -9.51
C ASP A 756 19.10 -52.75 -8.21
N ASN A 757 18.26 -53.80 -8.09
CA ASN A 757 17.91 -54.66 -6.93
C ASN A 757 17.52 -54.04 -5.55
N VAL A 758 16.58 -54.53 -4.73
CA VAL A 758 15.73 -55.74 -4.66
C VAL A 758 14.71 -55.53 -3.52
N ASP A 759 13.48 -56.04 -3.72
CA ASP A 759 12.45 -56.52 -2.76
C ASP A 759 12.49 -56.16 -1.26
N LYS A 760 11.37 -55.69 -0.70
CA LYS A 760 10.29 -56.55 -0.10
C LYS A 760 9.32 -55.75 0.78
N ASN A 761 8.03 -55.95 0.50
CA ASN A 761 6.90 -56.21 1.41
C ASN A 761 6.67 -55.42 2.71
N GLU A 762 5.40 -55.01 2.80
CA GLU A 762 4.47 -55.19 3.93
C GLU A 762 4.20 -54.01 4.89
N ILE A 763 2.90 -53.64 4.86
CA ILE A 763 2.04 -52.88 5.78
C ILE A 763 2.02 -51.36 5.61
#